data_AF-A0A5M9QMR3-F1
#
_entry.id   AF-A0A5M9QMR3-F1
#
_cell.length_a   1.000
_cell.length_b   1.000
_cell.length_c   1.000
_cell.angle_alpha   90.00
_cell.angle_beta   90.00
_cell.angle_gamma   90.00
#
_symmetry.space_group_name_H-M   'P 1'
#
loop_
_entity.id
_entity.type
_entity.pdbx_description
1 polymer ?
#
loop_
_entity_poly.entity_id
_entity_poly.type
_entity_poly.pdbx_seq_one_letter_code
_entity_poly.pdbx_strand_id
1 'polypeptide(L)'
;MKKLLLWLLGILVALVLLVYIFVFSPIGNAIFKPIVQSQINKHSPLPLTLDRFSLGLTSTHIVLKNGEKLIIDLSGSYNLFTLGVDFDLFVDANDISLFGEMAGIELAGAFEVRAKAVGKVFDELVVSATSDIARSTSVFNATLYDLMPTKITAQISAMRIDELLAMLGQKPYVSGVLGLQADITGTQDKEPNFNGQATLAITQGGFSQELIQKDFDIEIPRTSWNANLSAIFDMDTIKHNLVFNANVGRIISSGDTQLSPLLTKSTYSINLSDISAFTPLVGTKIRGAFRTNGEVIGGASQMKISGKSDIAESNTTYSALLESFSPKKIAFDSKGLKLEQVFFMLYLPKYATGLEDASGEIWDLDKGISAQVISSLKGMVIGDTIKREFDLAMPNTPFSYKSNVRLQKGVGEADFILESSLANLALNPIKIDLSSTTIATPYTITIPNLKALKFLTGIELLGKLEANGKVKIAQSIEADFHTQSLGGQLDAKLNGDDFSAKLNDLDTLSLLKMAQYPQVFSAKANGELTYNLAKQSGDLHAVLSQGHFMKNDLSNLLQQYVKFDLTGLVFNSVGIDSQINKLNLVSTFSAKSGDFSMHGDNILTDLEKGTINAKLKTAIKQDSVDVHINGALSAPQIEVDFSELVRKKAGQVIQNEIDKQIDKHKDKAIDALKGLFQ
;
A
#
# COMPACT_ATOMS: atom_id res chain seq x y z
N MET A 1 52.35 -61.22 -49.75
CA MET A 1 51.25 -60.34 -49.33
C MET A 1 50.66 -60.72 -47.96
N LYS A 2 50.12 -61.94 -47.73
CA LYS A 2 49.57 -62.35 -46.41
C LYS A 2 50.51 -62.18 -45.20
N LYS A 3 51.80 -62.55 -45.30
CA LYS A 3 52.78 -62.43 -44.20
C LYS A 3 53.10 -60.97 -43.81
N LEU A 4 53.09 -60.06 -44.79
CA LEU A 4 53.39 -58.64 -44.59
C LEU A 4 52.19 -57.91 -43.97
N LEU A 5 50.97 -58.33 -44.34
CA LEU A 5 49.71 -57.84 -43.75
C LEU A 5 49.53 -58.33 -42.29
N LEU A 6 49.95 -59.57 -41.98
CA LEU A 6 50.00 -60.09 -40.61
C LEU A 6 51.05 -59.39 -39.73
N TRP A 7 52.21 -59.04 -40.28
CA TRP A 7 53.22 -58.24 -39.57
C TRP A 7 52.75 -56.80 -39.33
N LEU A 8 52.12 -56.17 -40.32
CA LEU A 8 51.51 -54.84 -40.15
C LEU A 8 50.38 -54.87 -39.11
N LEU A 9 49.53 -55.89 -39.12
CA LEU A 9 48.49 -56.07 -38.10
C LEU A 9 49.10 -56.33 -36.72
N GLY A 10 50.14 -57.15 -36.62
CA GLY A 10 50.86 -57.41 -35.38
C GLY A 10 51.55 -56.15 -34.82
N ILE A 11 52.16 -55.33 -35.68
CA ILE A 11 52.75 -54.04 -35.31
C ILE A 11 51.66 -53.05 -34.88
N LEU A 12 50.52 -53.01 -35.57
CA LEU A 12 49.38 -52.17 -35.19
C LEU A 12 48.83 -52.57 -33.82
N VAL A 13 48.61 -53.87 -33.59
CA VAL A 13 48.17 -54.39 -32.30
C VAL A 13 49.20 -54.13 -31.20
N ALA A 14 50.50 -54.30 -31.48
CA ALA A 14 51.57 -53.98 -30.55
C ALA A 14 51.64 -52.48 -30.24
N LEU A 15 51.41 -51.60 -31.22
CA LEU A 15 51.32 -50.15 -31.05
C LEU A 15 50.10 -49.76 -30.21
N VAL A 16 48.94 -50.36 -30.47
CA VAL A 16 47.72 -50.15 -29.68
C VAL A 16 47.94 -50.63 -28.25
N LEU A 17 48.57 -51.79 -28.04
CA LEU A 17 48.93 -52.31 -26.72
C LEU A 17 49.97 -51.42 -26.01
N LEU A 18 50.95 -50.86 -26.74
CA LEU A 18 51.93 -49.92 -26.18
C LEU A 18 51.26 -48.62 -25.74
N VAL A 19 50.39 -48.03 -26.57
CA VAL A 19 49.61 -46.85 -26.21
C VAL A 19 48.71 -47.16 -25.02
N TYR A 20 48.07 -48.32 -25.01
CA TYR A 20 47.22 -48.79 -23.92
C TYR A 20 48.01 -48.92 -22.61
N ILE A 21 49.13 -49.65 -22.60
CA ILE A 21 50.01 -49.79 -21.41
C ILE A 21 50.56 -48.43 -20.98
N PHE A 22 50.91 -47.57 -21.93
CA PHE A 22 51.44 -46.24 -21.65
C PHE A 22 50.42 -45.37 -20.92
N VAL A 23 49.16 -45.29 -21.41
CA VAL A 23 48.08 -44.50 -20.80
C VAL A 23 47.86 -44.87 -19.34
N PHE A 24 47.87 -46.17 -19.01
CA PHE A 24 47.63 -46.66 -17.65
C PHE A 24 48.90 -46.75 -16.77
N SER A 25 50.05 -46.31 -17.27
CA SER A 25 51.31 -46.30 -16.51
C SER A 25 51.48 -45.01 -15.68
N PRO A 26 52.35 -45.00 -14.64
CA PRO A 26 52.66 -43.76 -13.91
C PRO A 26 53.17 -42.62 -14.79
N ILE A 27 53.94 -42.94 -15.84
CA ILE A 27 54.46 -41.96 -16.81
C ILE A 27 53.32 -41.39 -17.66
N GLY A 28 52.43 -42.25 -18.16
CA GLY A 28 51.23 -41.81 -18.88
C GLY A 28 50.36 -40.91 -18.02
N ASN A 29 50.05 -41.31 -16.78
CA ASN A 29 49.26 -40.51 -15.84
C ASN A 29 49.89 -39.13 -15.58
N ALA A 30 51.21 -39.03 -15.46
CA ALA A 30 51.90 -37.74 -15.31
C ALA A 30 51.72 -36.81 -16.53
N ILE A 31 51.67 -37.38 -17.74
CA ILE A 31 51.42 -36.65 -18.99
C ILE A 31 49.94 -36.31 -19.17
N PHE A 32 49.02 -37.20 -18.77
CA PHE A 32 47.58 -36.98 -18.86
C PHE A 32 47.04 -36.04 -17.79
N LYS A 33 47.61 -36.01 -16.58
CA LYS A 33 47.16 -35.13 -15.48
C LYS A 33 46.95 -33.66 -15.92
N PRO A 34 47.89 -32.96 -16.58
CA PRO A 34 47.67 -31.58 -17.04
C PRO A 34 46.60 -31.47 -18.13
N ILE A 35 46.45 -32.49 -18.99
CA ILE A 35 45.39 -32.54 -20.01
C ILE A 35 44.02 -32.65 -19.33
N VAL A 36 43.88 -33.55 -18.36
CA VAL A 36 42.66 -33.72 -17.56
C VAL A 36 42.36 -32.46 -16.76
N GLN A 37 43.36 -31.83 -16.15
CA GLN A 37 43.21 -30.51 -15.50
C GLN A 37 42.69 -29.46 -16.48
N SER A 38 43.22 -29.41 -17.71
CA SER A 38 42.74 -28.47 -18.73
C SER A 38 41.30 -28.76 -19.13
N GLN A 39 40.88 -30.02 -19.20
CA GLN A 39 39.49 -30.38 -19.47
C GLN A 39 38.56 -30.00 -18.31
N ILE A 40 39.01 -30.22 -17.06
CA ILE A 40 38.29 -29.78 -15.86
C ILE A 40 38.12 -28.26 -15.89
N ASN A 41 39.17 -27.48 -16.15
CA ASN A 41 39.07 -26.02 -16.23
C ASN A 41 38.12 -25.53 -17.34
N LYS A 42 38.01 -26.31 -18.43
CA LYS A 42 37.16 -25.96 -19.58
C LYS A 42 35.68 -26.28 -19.33
N HIS A 43 35.40 -27.37 -18.61
CA HIS A 43 34.06 -27.93 -18.50
C HIS A 43 33.46 -27.87 -17.09
N SER A 44 34.29 -27.74 -16.05
CA SER A 44 33.80 -27.57 -14.69
C SER A 44 33.32 -26.14 -14.48
N PRO A 45 32.12 -25.96 -13.91
CA PRO A 45 31.65 -24.64 -13.49
C PRO A 45 32.37 -24.13 -12.24
N LEU A 46 33.25 -24.93 -11.64
CA LEU A 46 34.01 -24.62 -10.43
C LEU A 46 35.51 -24.62 -10.72
N PRO A 47 36.29 -23.73 -10.08
CA PRO A 47 37.74 -23.77 -10.18
C PRO A 47 38.26 -24.96 -9.35
N LEU A 48 38.34 -26.14 -9.96
CA LEU A 48 38.81 -27.37 -9.32
C LEU A 48 40.27 -27.65 -9.69
N THR A 49 41.06 -28.04 -8.70
CA THR A 49 42.43 -28.50 -8.85
C THR A 49 42.46 -30.02 -8.76
N LEU A 50 43.13 -30.66 -9.71
CA LEU A 50 43.38 -32.09 -9.75
C LEU A 50 44.59 -32.42 -8.88
N ASP A 51 44.34 -32.62 -7.59
CA ASP A 51 45.37 -32.91 -6.60
C ASP A 51 46.02 -34.27 -6.88
N ARG A 52 45.19 -35.30 -7.09
CA ARG A 52 45.63 -36.66 -7.44
C ARG A 52 44.94 -37.15 -8.71
N PHE A 53 45.73 -37.74 -9.60
CA PHE A 53 45.23 -38.44 -10.79
C PHE A 53 46.02 -39.73 -10.98
N SER A 54 45.34 -40.86 -10.85
CA SER A 54 45.91 -42.18 -11.05
C SER A 54 44.90 -43.05 -11.77
N LEU A 55 45.11 -43.30 -13.06
CA LEU A 55 44.33 -44.22 -13.87
C LEU A 55 45.19 -45.46 -14.17
N GLY A 56 44.90 -46.58 -13.53
CA GLY A 56 45.52 -47.89 -13.81
C GLY A 56 44.58 -48.77 -14.62
N LEU A 57 45.03 -49.93 -15.09
CA LEU A 57 44.24 -50.82 -15.98
C LEU A 57 42.90 -51.29 -15.38
N THR A 58 42.84 -51.42 -14.06
CA THR A 58 41.68 -51.97 -13.34
C THR A 58 41.29 -51.13 -12.13
N SER A 59 41.92 -49.97 -11.93
CA SER A 59 41.71 -49.15 -10.74
C SER A 59 41.95 -47.68 -11.01
N THR A 60 41.23 -46.83 -10.28
CA THR A 60 41.39 -45.38 -10.35
C THR A 60 41.47 -44.76 -8.95
N HIS A 61 42.17 -43.64 -8.84
CA HIS A 61 42.15 -42.76 -7.68
C HIS A 61 42.32 -41.32 -8.16
N ILE A 62 41.26 -40.53 -8.02
CA ILE A 62 41.16 -39.15 -8.46
C ILE A 62 40.74 -38.29 -7.27
N VAL A 63 41.53 -37.26 -6.96
CA VAL A 63 41.20 -36.27 -5.93
C VAL A 63 41.12 -34.90 -6.56
N LEU A 64 39.96 -34.26 -6.46
CA LEU A 64 39.71 -32.88 -6.87
C LEU A 64 39.54 -32.00 -5.64
N LYS A 65 40.06 -30.77 -5.69
CA LYS A 65 39.96 -29.79 -4.60
C LYS A 65 39.63 -28.39 -5.09
N ASN A 66 38.85 -27.64 -4.31
CA ASN A 66 38.76 -26.18 -4.39
C ASN A 66 39.31 -25.59 -3.09
N GLY A 67 40.64 -25.46 -3.00
CA GLY A 67 41.31 -25.10 -1.74
C GLY A 67 40.88 -26.03 -0.60
N GLU A 68 40.51 -25.46 0.55
CA GLU A 68 39.94 -26.19 1.70
C GLU A 68 38.40 -26.29 1.66
N LYS A 69 37.74 -25.59 0.72
CA LYS A 69 36.28 -25.49 0.66
C LYS A 69 35.59 -26.75 0.18
N LEU A 70 36.25 -27.52 -0.69
CA LEU A 70 35.70 -28.72 -1.30
C LEU A 70 36.81 -29.74 -1.58
N ILE A 71 36.57 -30.97 -1.15
CA ILE A 71 37.38 -32.14 -1.50
C ILE A 71 36.46 -33.19 -2.09
N ILE A 72 36.81 -33.72 -3.27
CA ILE A 72 36.13 -34.83 -3.92
C ILE A 72 37.17 -35.93 -4.14
N ASP A 73 37.04 -37.05 -3.44
CA ASP A 73 37.89 -38.22 -3.56
C ASP A 73 37.10 -39.38 -4.17
N LEU A 74 37.48 -39.77 -5.38
CA LEU A 74 36.93 -40.91 -6.10
C LEU A 74 38.00 -41.98 -6.21
N SER A 75 37.75 -43.16 -5.67
CA SER A 75 38.67 -44.29 -5.77
C SER A 75 37.93 -45.61 -6.00
N GLY A 76 38.63 -46.61 -6.53
CA GLY A 76 38.08 -47.94 -6.65
C GLY A 76 38.55 -48.70 -7.88
N SER A 77 37.84 -49.78 -8.21
CA SER A 77 38.19 -50.71 -9.28
C SER A 77 37.17 -50.72 -10.40
N TYR A 78 37.61 -51.10 -11.60
CA TYR A 78 36.74 -51.19 -12.77
C TYR A 78 37.25 -52.21 -13.79
N ASN A 79 36.38 -52.56 -14.74
CA ASN A 79 36.71 -53.41 -15.88
C ASN A 79 36.25 -52.73 -17.18
N LEU A 80 37.18 -52.40 -18.08
CA LEU A 80 36.92 -51.70 -19.34
C LEU A 80 36.11 -52.50 -20.36
N PHE A 81 36.11 -53.83 -20.25
CA PHE A 81 35.42 -54.71 -21.19
C PHE A 81 33.99 -55.00 -20.75
N THR A 82 33.78 -55.27 -19.46
CA THR A 82 32.45 -55.54 -18.91
C THR A 82 31.73 -54.27 -18.45
N LEU A 83 32.43 -53.14 -18.40
CA LEU A 83 31.96 -51.87 -17.81
C LEU A 83 31.49 -52.05 -16.36
N GLY A 84 32.13 -52.98 -15.65
CA GLY A 84 31.91 -53.21 -14.22
C GLY A 84 32.69 -52.19 -13.39
N VAL A 85 32.10 -51.72 -12.30
CA VAL A 85 32.67 -50.73 -11.39
C VAL A 85 32.46 -51.15 -9.93
N ASP A 86 33.41 -50.79 -9.08
CA ASP A 86 33.32 -50.75 -7.62
C ASP A 86 34.05 -49.49 -7.17
N PHE A 87 33.31 -48.39 -7.07
CA PHE A 87 33.84 -47.07 -6.77
C PHE A 87 33.32 -46.56 -5.44
N ASP A 88 34.21 -46.02 -4.63
CA ASP A 88 33.93 -45.23 -3.45
C ASP A 88 34.15 -43.74 -3.79
N LEU A 89 33.18 -42.91 -3.42
CA LEU A 89 33.19 -41.46 -3.59
C LEU A 89 33.03 -40.81 -2.21
N PHE A 90 33.94 -39.94 -1.85
CA PHE A 90 33.84 -39.07 -0.69
C PHE A 90 33.82 -37.61 -1.14
N VAL A 91 32.82 -36.87 -0.71
CA VAL A 91 32.71 -35.42 -0.91
C VAL A 91 32.70 -34.79 0.46
N ASP A 92 33.66 -33.90 0.71
CA ASP A 92 33.72 -33.03 1.88
C ASP A 92 33.58 -31.59 1.40
N ALA A 93 32.39 -31.02 1.58
CA ALA A 93 32.09 -29.64 1.23
C ALA A 93 32.07 -28.82 2.52
N ASN A 94 33.21 -28.22 2.88
CA ASN A 94 33.34 -27.36 4.06
C ASN A 94 32.71 -25.97 3.89
N ASP A 95 32.51 -25.52 2.64
CA ASP A 95 31.86 -24.25 2.33
C ASP A 95 31.09 -24.35 1.01
N ILE A 96 29.77 -24.51 1.10
CA ILE A 96 28.92 -24.68 -0.07
C ILE A 96 28.62 -23.37 -0.82
N SER A 97 29.12 -22.22 -0.35
CA SER A 97 28.95 -20.94 -1.07
C SER A 97 29.54 -20.98 -2.48
N LEU A 98 30.52 -21.85 -2.72
CA LEU A 98 31.11 -22.08 -4.04
C LEU A 98 30.07 -22.57 -5.07
N PHE A 99 28.97 -23.18 -4.61
CA PHE A 99 27.89 -23.65 -5.50
C PHE A 99 26.82 -22.56 -5.77
N GLY A 100 26.90 -21.40 -5.12
CA GLY A 100 25.83 -20.40 -5.13
C GLY A 100 25.54 -19.81 -6.52
N GLU A 101 26.58 -19.45 -7.27
CA GLU A 101 26.42 -18.91 -8.64
C GLU A 101 25.70 -19.91 -9.57
N MET A 102 26.01 -21.21 -9.41
CA MET A 102 25.37 -22.27 -10.21
C MET A 102 23.92 -22.50 -9.80
N ALA A 103 23.63 -22.41 -8.50
CA ALA A 103 22.28 -22.59 -7.98
C ALA A 103 21.39 -21.37 -8.23
N GLY A 104 21.97 -20.21 -8.57
CA GLY A 104 21.25 -18.94 -8.70
C GLY A 104 20.74 -18.41 -7.35
N ILE A 105 21.26 -18.93 -6.24
CA ILE A 105 20.91 -18.55 -4.87
C ILE A 105 22.18 -18.55 -4.01
N GLU A 106 22.22 -17.69 -2.99
CA GLU A 106 23.31 -17.73 -2.01
C GLU A 106 23.20 -19.01 -1.18
N LEU A 107 24.32 -19.73 -1.05
CA LEU A 107 24.42 -20.96 -0.29
C LEU A 107 25.45 -20.81 0.83
N ALA A 108 25.23 -21.49 1.95
CA ALA A 108 26.15 -21.47 3.09
C ALA A 108 26.14 -22.79 3.86
N GLY A 109 27.20 -23.04 4.63
CA GLY A 109 27.31 -24.24 5.46
C GLY A 109 28.15 -25.34 4.81
N ALA A 110 28.07 -26.53 5.40
CA ALA A 110 28.93 -27.65 5.08
C ALA A 110 28.16 -28.98 5.08
N PHE A 111 28.67 -29.96 4.34
CA PHE A 111 28.21 -31.34 4.41
C PHE A 111 29.27 -32.32 3.90
N GLU A 112 29.17 -33.56 4.36
CA GLU A 112 29.84 -34.73 3.82
C GLU A 112 28.86 -35.63 3.05
N VAL A 113 29.34 -36.22 1.97
CA VAL A 113 28.67 -37.34 1.27
C VAL A 113 29.66 -38.47 1.10
N ARG A 114 29.28 -39.67 1.51
CA ARG A 114 30.02 -40.92 1.21
C ARG A 114 29.13 -41.79 0.36
N ALA A 115 29.53 -42.05 -0.87
CA ALA A 115 28.79 -42.88 -1.82
C ALA A 115 29.65 -44.05 -2.31
N LYS A 116 28.97 -45.13 -2.70
CA LYS A 116 29.59 -46.31 -3.28
C LYS A 116 28.74 -46.81 -4.44
N ALA A 117 29.37 -47.06 -5.59
CA ALA A 117 28.73 -47.56 -6.80
C ALA A 117 29.33 -48.91 -7.19
N VAL A 118 28.51 -49.96 -7.23
CA VAL A 118 28.93 -51.35 -7.51
C VAL A 118 28.02 -51.97 -8.56
N GLY A 119 28.59 -52.58 -9.59
CA GLY A 119 27.83 -53.28 -10.62
C GLY A 119 28.31 -52.93 -12.03
N LYS A 120 27.44 -53.05 -13.03
CA LYS A 120 27.73 -52.73 -14.43
C LYS A 120 26.95 -51.50 -14.87
N VAL A 121 27.62 -50.56 -15.51
CA VAL A 121 27.06 -49.24 -15.86
C VAL A 121 25.77 -49.30 -16.70
N PHE A 122 25.68 -50.21 -17.67
CA PHE A 122 24.53 -50.37 -18.58
C PHE A 122 23.71 -51.66 -18.34
N ASP A 123 23.81 -52.20 -17.13
CA ASP A 123 23.06 -53.37 -16.66
C ASP A 123 22.71 -53.02 -15.19
N GLU A 124 22.75 -53.95 -14.24
CA GLU A 124 22.53 -53.61 -12.82
C GLU A 124 23.70 -52.83 -12.19
N LEU A 125 23.44 -51.59 -11.77
CA LEU A 125 24.33 -50.74 -11.00
C LEU A 125 23.67 -50.34 -9.67
N VAL A 126 24.29 -50.68 -8.55
CA VAL A 126 23.83 -50.31 -7.21
C VAL A 126 24.64 -49.13 -6.71
N VAL A 127 23.95 -48.05 -6.36
CA VAL A 127 24.52 -46.86 -5.74
C VAL A 127 24.00 -46.76 -4.31
N SER A 128 24.90 -46.67 -3.34
CA SER A 128 24.58 -46.38 -1.94
C SER A 128 25.24 -45.08 -1.54
N ALA A 129 24.59 -44.27 -0.72
CA ALA A 129 25.13 -43.01 -0.24
C ALA A 129 24.69 -42.71 1.20
N THR A 130 25.57 -42.03 1.93
CA THR A 130 25.28 -41.47 3.25
C THR A 130 25.68 -40.01 3.28
N SER A 131 24.96 -39.20 4.07
CA SER A 131 25.29 -37.77 4.23
C SER A 131 24.83 -37.22 5.57
N ASP A 132 25.39 -36.05 5.91
CA ASP A 132 25.08 -35.28 7.12
C ASP A 132 24.45 -33.91 6.83
N ILE A 133 23.91 -33.73 5.62
CA ILE A 133 23.29 -32.47 5.16
C ILE A 133 22.29 -31.97 6.22
N ALA A 134 22.45 -30.72 6.65
CA ALA A 134 21.66 -30.10 7.71
C ALA A 134 21.58 -30.96 8.99
N ARG A 135 22.73 -31.51 9.41
CA ARG A 135 22.93 -32.40 10.57
C ARG A 135 22.10 -33.68 10.55
N SER A 136 21.65 -34.09 9.37
CA SER A 136 20.90 -35.32 9.23
C SER A 136 21.78 -36.56 9.43
N THR A 137 21.14 -37.71 9.61
CA THR A 137 21.71 -39.00 9.26
C THR A 137 20.91 -39.50 8.07
N SER A 138 21.51 -39.40 6.89
CA SER A 138 20.88 -39.77 5.63
C SER A 138 21.50 -41.04 5.07
N VAL A 139 20.68 -41.98 4.64
CA VAL A 139 21.06 -43.18 3.89
C VAL A 139 20.19 -43.24 2.64
N PHE A 140 20.82 -43.41 1.49
CA PHE A 140 20.17 -43.53 0.20
C PHE A 140 20.72 -44.75 -0.53
N ASN A 141 19.86 -45.56 -1.14
CA ASN A 141 20.26 -46.63 -2.03
C ASN A 141 19.43 -46.57 -3.30
N ALA A 142 20.06 -46.73 -4.44
CA ALA A 142 19.40 -46.86 -5.73
C ALA A 142 19.96 -48.08 -6.47
N THR A 143 19.07 -48.87 -7.06
CA THR A 143 19.43 -49.84 -8.09
C THR A 143 19.02 -49.25 -9.41
N LEU A 144 19.97 -49.20 -10.34
CA LEU A 144 19.77 -48.73 -11.69
C LEU A 144 19.91 -49.90 -12.67
N TYR A 145 19.09 -49.92 -13.70
CA TYR A 145 19.23 -50.78 -14.87
C TYR A 145 19.28 -49.90 -16.12
N ASP A 146 20.33 -50.02 -16.93
CA ASP A 146 20.56 -49.12 -18.06
C ASP A 146 20.47 -47.63 -17.66
N LEU A 147 21.05 -47.31 -16.49
CA LEU A 147 21.03 -45.99 -15.84
C LEU A 147 19.63 -45.46 -15.46
N MET A 148 18.58 -46.29 -15.54
CA MET A 148 17.23 -45.97 -15.06
C MET A 148 16.97 -46.60 -13.68
N PRO A 149 16.37 -45.88 -12.72
CA PRO A 149 16.14 -46.40 -11.38
C PRO A 149 15.05 -47.47 -11.36
N THR A 150 15.40 -48.68 -10.92
CA THR A 150 14.49 -49.80 -10.69
C THR A 150 14.19 -50.01 -9.21
N LYS A 151 15.00 -49.45 -8.31
CA LYS A 151 14.70 -49.37 -6.87
C LYS A 151 15.34 -48.15 -6.26
N ILE A 152 14.64 -47.49 -5.35
CA ILE A 152 15.13 -46.38 -4.53
C ILE A 152 14.68 -46.62 -3.09
N THR A 153 15.62 -46.69 -2.16
CA THR A 153 15.34 -46.59 -0.73
C THR A 153 16.03 -45.37 -0.15
N ALA A 154 15.33 -44.63 0.70
CA ALA A 154 15.90 -43.49 1.40
C ALA A 154 15.43 -43.47 2.84
N GLN A 155 16.37 -43.22 3.76
CA GLN A 155 16.09 -43.00 5.17
C GLN A 155 16.86 -41.78 5.63
N ILE A 156 16.14 -40.71 5.93
CA ILE A 156 16.67 -39.47 6.49
C ILE A 156 16.14 -39.35 7.91
N SER A 157 17.03 -39.11 8.86
CA SER A 157 16.67 -38.86 10.26
C SER A 157 17.33 -37.58 10.75
N ALA A 158 16.67 -36.88 11.66
CA ALA A 158 17.22 -35.72 12.38
C ALA A 158 17.64 -34.51 11.50
N MET A 159 17.15 -34.39 10.27
CA MET A 159 17.46 -33.23 9.42
C MET A 159 16.85 -31.96 10.01
N ARG A 160 17.67 -30.93 10.23
CA ARG A 160 17.22 -29.65 10.82
C ARG A 160 16.72 -28.68 9.76
N ILE A 161 15.44 -28.31 9.83
CA ILE A 161 14.81 -27.41 8.86
C ILE A 161 15.41 -26.00 8.88
N ASP A 162 15.72 -25.48 10.06
CA ASP A 162 16.31 -24.15 10.22
C ASP A 162 17.72 -24.06 9.64
N GLU A 163 18.51 -25.14 9.77
CA GLU A 163 19.82 -25.24 9.11
C GLU A 163 19.67 -25.39 7.60
N LEU A 164 18.75 -26.22 7.13
CA LEU A 164 18.49 -26.37 5.70
C LEU A 164 18.09 -25.02 5.07
N LEU A 165 17.23 -24.24 5.74
CA LEU A 165 16.88 -22.89 5.28
C LEU A 165 18.09 -21.97 5.24
N ALA A 166 18.90 -21.94 6.30
CA ALA A 166 20.14 -21.16 6.33
C ALA A 166 21.12 -21.58 5.22
N MET A 167 21.21 -22.88 4.93
CA MET A 167 22.04 -23.41 3.84
C MET A 167 21.58 -22.94 2.46
N LEU A 168 20.28 -22.71 2.29
CA LEU A 168 19.65 -22.19 1.07
C LEU A 168 19.57 -20.65 1.03
N GLY A 169 20.29 -19.96 1.92
CA GLY A 169 20.27 -18.49 2.03
C GLY A 169 18.93 -17.93 2.51
N GLN A 170 18.02 -18.79 2.99
CA GLN A 170 16.71 -18.38 3.49
C GLN A 170 16.79 -18.08 4.99
N LYS A 171 16.07 -17.03 5.43
CA LYS A 171 15.91 -16.76 6.85
C LYS A 171 15.14 -17.91 7.52
N PRO A 172 15.63 -18.46 8.65
CA PRO A 172 15.00 -19.60 9.31
C PRO A 172 13.78 -19.15 10.14
N TYR A 173 12.73 -18.66 9.47
CA TYR A 173 11.47 -18.29 10.12
C TYR A 173 10.74 -19.48 10.73
N VAL A 174 11.07 -20.69 10.28
CA VAL A 174 10.55 -21.95 10.81
C VAL A 174 11.68 -22.87 11.21
N SER A 175 11.43 -23.67 12.25
CA SER A 175 12.32 -24.72 12.72
C SER A 175 11.57 -26.05 12.77
N GLY A 176 12.31 -27.15 12.82
CA GLY A 176 11.75 -28.48 12.95
C GLY A 176 12.76 -29.57 12.65
N VAL A 177 12.41 -30.80 13.00
CA VAL A 177 13.20 -31.99 12.73
C VAL A 177 12.48 -32.84 11.70
N LEU A 178 13.07 -32.95 10.52
CA LEU A 178 12.57 -33.73 9.39
C LEU A 178 13.13 -35.15 9.41
N GLY A 179 12.23 -36.10 9.20
CA GLY A 179 12.54 -37.47 8.82
C GLY A 179 11.85 -37.84 7.51
N LEU A 180 12.49 -38.71 6.73
CA LEU A 180 11.95 -39.24 5.49
C LEU A 180 12.25 -40.74 5.41
N GLN A 181 11.27 -41.51 4.98
CA GLN A 181 11.43 -42.92 4.62
C GLN A 181 10.81 -43.13 3.25
N ALA A 182 11.55 -43.73 2.33
CA ALA A 182 11.05 -44.12 1.01
C ALA A 182 11.52 -45.53 0.66
N ASP A 183 10.63 -46.31 0.07
CA ASP A 183 10.91 -47.59 -0.58
C ASP A 183 10.05 -47.64 -1.84
N ILE A 184 10.70 -47.38 -2.98
CA ILE A 184 10.07 -47.20 -4.29
C ILE A 184 10.76 -48.16 -5.26
N THR A 185 9.98 -48.92 -6.01
CA THR A 185 10.45 -49.82 -7.08
C THR A 185 9.94 -49.33 -8.42
N GLY A 186 10.83 -49.23 -9.41
CA GLY A 186 10.50 -48.88 -10.79
C GLY A 186 10.47 -50.10 -11.71
N THR A 187 9.90 -49.96 -12.90
CA THR A 187 10.03 -50.95 -13.98
C THR A 187 11.22 -50.63 -14.90
N GLN A 188 11.63 -51.59 -15.74
CA GLN A 188 12.68 -51.38 -16.75
C GLN A 188 12.14 -50.73 -18.04
N ASP A 189 10.91 -50.21 -18.00
CA ASP A 189 10.27 -49.62 -19.16
C ASP A 189 10.74 -48.17 -19.36
N LYS A 190 10.57 -47.66 -20.58
CA LYS A 190 10.92 -46.27 -20.91
C LYS A 190 9.98 -45.23 -20.27
N GLU A 191 8.81 -45.66 -19.78
CA GLU A 191 7.85 -44.80 -19.10
C GLU A 191 8.01 -44.90 -17.57
N PRO A 192 7.88 -43.78 -16.84
CA PRO A 192 8.10 -43.74 -15.40
C PRO A 192 6.97 -44.44 -14.64
N ASN A 193 7.13 -45.74 -14.40
CA ASN A 193 6.23 -46.53 -13.57
C ASN A 193 6.91 -46.89 -12.26
N PHE A 194 6.29 -46.52 -11.14
CA PHE A 194 6.80 -46.76 -9.81
C PHE A 194 5.74 -47.34 -8.88
N ASN A 195 6.14 -48.30 -8.05
CA ASN A 195 5.34 -48.84 -6.96
C ASN A 195 6.05 -48.59 -5.63
N GLY A 196 5.30 -48.50 -4.54
CA GLY A 196 5.86 -48.39 -3.20
C GLY A 196 5.35 -47.16 -2.45
N GLN A 197 6.13 -46.67 -1.50
CA GLN A 197 5.69 -45.59 -0.62
C GLN A 197 6.82 -44.68 -0.17
N ALA A 198 6.47 -43.43 0.10
CA ALA A 198 7.31 -42.47 0.80
C ALA A 198 6.52 -41.79 1.92
N THR A 199 7.16 -41.58 3.06
CA THR A 199 6.60 -40.83 4.19
C THR A 199 7.63 -39.81 4.67
N LEU A 200 7.22 -38.56 4.72
CA LEU A 200 7.95 -37.45 5.32
C LEU A 200 7.22 -37.04 6.60
N ALA A 201 7.98 -36.86 7.68
CA ALA A 201 7.46 -36.38 8.95
C ALA A 201 8.34 -35.24 9.47
N ILE A 202 7.71 -34.14 9.87
CA ILE A 202 8.37 -33.04 10.58
C ILE A 202 7.82 -33.00 12.00
N THR A 203 8.73 -33.04 12.97
CA THR A 203 8.43 -32.98 14.40
C THR A 203 9.09 -31.76 15.03
N GLN A 204 8.64 -31.39 16.23
CA GLN A 204 9.18 -30.23 16.97
C GLN A 204 9.17 -28.93 16.15
N GLY A 205 8.15 -28.77 15.31
CA GLY A 205 8.00 -27.62 14.45
C GLY A 205 7.74 -26.35 15.25
N GLY A 206 8.38 -25.25 14.88
CA GLY A 206 8.19 -23.93 15.49
C GLY A 206 8.28 -22.81 14.49
N PHE A 207 7.80 -21.63 14.87
CA PHE A 207 8.01 -20.37 14.16
C PHE A 207 8.91 -19.45 15.00
N SER A 208 9.85 -18.76 14.35
CA SER A 208 10.78 -17.85 15.02
C SER A 208 10.09 -16.52 15.36
N GLN A 209 9.66 -16.38 16.63
CA GLN A 209 9.03 -15.15 17.11
C GLN A 209 9.98 -13.95 17.02
N GLU A 210 11.26 -14.15 17.30
CA GLU A 210 12.29 -13.10 17.25
C GLU A 210 12.47 -12.55 15.83
N LEU A 211 12.63 -13.44 14.83
CA LEU A 211 12.79 -13.00 13.44
C LEU A 211 11.53 -12.34 12.91
N ILE A 212 10.35 -12.88 13.22
CA ILE A 212 9.08 -12.32 12.75
C ILE A 212 8.82 -10.95 13.39
N GLN A 213 9.09 -10.79 14.70
CA GLN A 213 9.02 -9.49 15.35
C GLN A 213 10.01 -8.49 14.74
N LYS A 214 11.25 -8.92 14.49
CA LYS A 214 12.28 -8.05 13.93
C LYS A 214 11.95 -7.57 12.51
N ASP A 215 11.49 -8.47 11.65
CA ASP A 215 11.30 -8.18 10.22
C ASP A 215 9.92 -7.59 9.89
N PHE A 216 8.91 -7.89 10.71
CA PHE A 216 7.51 -7.46 10.47
C PHE A 216 6.90 -6.66 11.61
N ASP A 217 7.60 -6.42 12.71
CA ASP A 217 7.11 -5.61 13.84
C ASP A 217 5.73 -6.09 14.34
N ILE A 218 5.60 -7.40 14.53
CA ILE A 218 4.42 -8.05 15.11
C ILE A 218 4.82 -9.15 16.09
N GLU A 219 4.12 -9.18 17.22
CA GLU A 219 4.22 -10.31 18.14
C GLU A 219 3.27 -11.41 17.67
N ILE A 220 3.80 -12.61 17.52
CA ILE A 220 3.00 -13.79 17.15
C ILE A 220 2.90 -14.74 18.35
N PRO A 221 1.79 -15.50 18.48
CA PRO A 221 1.68 -16.52 19.51
C PRO A 221 2.72 -17.62 19.29
N ARG A 222 3.18 -18.23 20.39
CA ARG A 222 4.07 -19.40 20.31
C ARG A 222 3.34 -20.52 19.57
N THR A 223 3.78 -20.77 18.33
CA THR A 223 3.11 -21.70 17.43
C THR A 223 3.97 -22.94 17.25
N SER A 224 3.52 -24.06 17.81
CA SER A 224 4.17 -25.37 17.69
C SER A 224 3.41 -26.23 16.70
N TRP A 225 4.12 -26.96 15.84
CA TRP A 225 3.50 -27.75 14.79
C TRP A 225 4.21 -29.07 14.50
N ASN A 226 3.50 -29.97 13.82
CA ASN A 226 4.03 -31.16 13.17
C ASN A 226 3.40 -31.32 11.80
N ALA A 227 4.09 -32.00 10.90
CA ALA A 227 3.59 -32.27 9.56
C ALA A 227 3.89 -33.71 9.16
N ASN A 228 2.96 -34.36 8.46
CA ASN A 228 3.17 -35.66 7.84
C ASN A 228 2.70 -35.60 6.40
N LEU A 229 3.53 -36.07 5.47
CA LEU A 229 3.19 -36.26 4.07
C LEU A 229 3.43 -37.72 3.72
N SER A 230 2.37 -38.42 3.32
CA SER A 230 2.46 -39.78 2.80
C SER A 230 2.21 -39.76 1.29
N ALA A 231 2.99 -40.55 0.55
CA ALA A 231 2.85 -40.78 -0.87
C ALA A 231 2.87 -42.29 -1.14
N ILE A 232 1.88 -42.79 -1.88
CA ILE A 232 1.81 -44.19 -2.33
C ILE A 232 1.90 -44.16 -3.86
N PHE A 233 2.94 -44.78 -4.39
CA PHE A 233 3.21 -44.91 -5.80
C PHE A 233 2.52 -46.19 -6.30
N ASP A 234 1.75 -46.05 -7.38
CA ASP A 234 1.03 -47.11 -8.06
C ASP A 234 1.15 -46.85 -9.57
N MET A 235 2.15 -47.48 -10.18
CA MET A 235 2.57 -47.27 -11.57
C MET A 235 2.82 -45.79 -11.89
N ASP A 236 1.99 -45.18 -12.73
CA ASP A 236 2.12 -43.80 -13.18
C ASP A 236 1.40 -42.80 -12.24
N THR A 237 0.80 -43.28 -11.14
CA THR A 237 -0.04 -42.49 -10.24
C THR A 237 0.53 -42.43 -8.82
N ILE A 238 0.41 -41.27 -8.17
CA ILE A 238 0.77 -41.05 -6.77
C ILE A 238 -0.46 -40.62 -5.98
N LYS A 239 -0.84 -41.43 -5.00
CA LYS A 239 -1.77 -41.04 -3.93
C LYS A 239 -1.01 -40.28 -2.86
N HIS A 240 -1.40 -39.03 -2.57
CA HIS A 240 -0.76 -38.23 -1.53
C HIS A 240 -1.73 -37.82 -0.44
N ASN A 241 -1.21 -37.69 0.78
CA ASN A 241 -1.94 -37.20 1.95
C ASN A 241 -1.01 -36.37 2.84
N LEU A 242 -1.26 -35.07 2.92
CA LEU A 242 -0.61 -34.11 3.79
C LEU A 242 -1.50 -33.81 5.00
N VAL A 243 -0.90 -33.85 6.18
CA VAL A 243 -1.51 -33.40 7.44
C VAL A 243 -0.49 -32.52 8.19
N PHE A 244 -0.79 -31.24 8.31
CA PHE A 244 -0.08 -30.29 9.17
C PHE A 244 -0.96 -29.96 10.37
N ASN A 245 -0.48 -30.22 11.57
CA ASN A 245 -1.17 -29.88 12.82
C ASN A 245 -0.35 -28.85 13.59
N ALA A 246 -0.99 -27.76 13.98
CA ALA A 246 -0.45 -26.75 14.87
C ALA A 246 -1.38 -26.54 16.07
N ASN A 247 -0.87 -25.94 17.13
CA ASN A 247 -1.72 -25.48 18.24
C ASN A 247 -2.72 -24.39 17.81
N VAL A 248 -2.50 -23.73 16.67
CA VAL A 248 -3.40 -22.74 16.08
C VAL A 248 -4.34 -23.33 15.01
N GLY A 249 -4.31 -24.64 14.76
CA GLY A 249 -5.22 -25.27 13.80
C GLY A 249 -4.59 -26.33 12.92
N ARG A 250 -5.17 -26.57 11.74
CA ARG A 250 -4.83 -27.72 10.90
C ARG A 250 -4.90 -27.38 9.41
N ILE A 251 -3.97 -27.96 8.64
CA ILE A 251 -4.00 -27.97 7.18
C ILE A 251 -3.96 -29.42 6.71
N ILE A 252 -4.86 -29.79 5.81
CA ILE A 252 -4.94 -31.13 5.23
C ILE A 252 -5.02 -30.98 3.72
N SER A 253 -4.33 -31.84 2.99
CA SER A 253 -4.56 -32.01 1.55
C SER A 253 -4.40 -33.47 1.16
N SER A 254 -5.25 -33.96 0.26
CA SER A 254 -5.19 -35.34 -0.21
C SER A 254 -5.69 -35.45 -1.64
N GLY A 255 -5.13 -36.37 -2.40
CA GLY A 255 -5.54 -36.59 -3.78
C GLY A 255 -4.64 -37.56 -4.52
N ASP A 256 -4.81 -37.56 -5.83
CA ASP A 256 -4.05 -38.39 -6.77
C ASP A 256 -3.37 -37.48 -7.80
N THR A 257 -2.14 -37.84 -8.18
CA THR A 257 -1.36 -37.16 -9.21
C THR A 257 -0.79 -38.17 -10.19
N GLN A 258 -1.08 -38.04 -11.48
CA GLN A 258 -0.40 -38.77 -12.54
C GLN A 258 0.98 -38.16 -12.79
N LEU A 259 2.05 -38.94 -12.72
CA LEU A 259 3.46 -38.50 -12.78
C LEU A 259 3.81 -37.71 -14.05
N SER A 260 3.23 -38.08 -15.18
CA SER A 260 3.40 -37.38 -16.45
C SER A 260 2.02 -37.21 -17.09
N PRO A 261 1.46 -35.99 -17.22
CA PRO A 261 2.09 -34.67 -17.10
C PRO A 261 1.82 -33.91 -15.78
N LEU A 262 1.87 -34.58 -14.62
CA LEU A 262 1.50 -34.03 -13.29
C LEU A 262 0.00 -33.72 -13.14
N LEU A 263 -0.88 -34.43 -13.85
CA LEU A 263 -2.33 -34.26 -13.71
C LEU A 263 -2.76 -34.62 -12.29
N THR A 264 -3.13 -33.60 -11.53
CA THR A 264 -3.47 -33.67 -10.13
C THR A 264 -4.96 -33.44 -9.94
N LYS A 265 -5.56 -34.22 -9.04
CA LYS A 265 -6.88 -33.98 -8.49
C LYS A 265 -6.80 -34.15 -6.98
N SER A 266 -6.75 -33.02 -6.29
CA SER A 266 -6.62 -32.98 -4.83
C SER A 266 -7.68 -32.11 -4.20
N THR A 267 -7.98 -32.40 -2.95
CA THR A 267 -8.73 -31.51 -2.06
C THR A 267 -7.78 -30.91 -1.02
N TYR A 268 -8.16 -29.77 -0.47
CA TYR A 268 -7.48 -29.18 0.68
C TYR A 268 -8.47 -28.57 1.66
N SER A 269 -8.05 -28.48 2.91
CA SER A 269 -8.72 -27.74 3.97
C SER A 269 -7.68 -27.07 4.86
N ILE A 270 -7.83 -25.78 5.06
CA ILE A 270 -7.08 -24.95 5.99
C ILE A 270 -8.08 -24.48 7.04
N ASN A 271 -7.77 -24.68 8.31
CA ASN A 271 -8.57 -24.18 9.43
C ASN A 271 -7.61 -23.71 10.52
N LEU A 272 -7.32 -22.41 10.52
CA LEU A 272 -6.40 -21.76 11.44
C LEU A 272 -7.15 -20.72 12.27
N SER A 273 -6.97 -20.73 13.59
CA SER A 273 -7.51 -19.71 14.49
C SER A 273 -6.68 -18.42 14.46
N ASP A 274 -5.43 -18.50 14.03
CA ASP A 274 -4.53 -17.35 13.86
C ASP A 274 -3.52 -17.63 12.74
N ILE A 275 -3.47 -16.75 11.73
CA ILE A 275 -2.52 -16.80 10.61
C ILE A 275 -1.26 -15.96 10.80
N SER A 276 -1.08 -15.31 11.95
CA SER A 276 0.04 -14.37 12.17
C SER A 276 1.42 -14.99 12.00
N ALA A 277 1.59 -16.26 12.35
CA ALA A 277 2.83 -17.01 12.12
C ALA A 277 3.19 -17.18 10.63
N PHE A 278 2.22 -17.05 9.73
CA PHE A 278 2.40 -17.14 8.27
C PHE A 278 2.72 -15.79 7.61
N THR A 279 2.89 -14.72 8.39
CA THR A 279 3.30 -13.39 7.90
C THR A 279 4.50 -13.43 6.95
N PRO A 280 5.59 -14.20 7.21
CA PRO A 280 6.71 -14.28 6.28
C PRO A 280 6.36 -14.84 4.89
N LEU A 281 5.31 -15.66 4.79
CA LEU A 281 4.85 -16.21 3.51
C LEU A 281 4.07 -15.18 2.69
N VAL A 282 3.31 -14.31 3.36
CA VAL A 282 2.46 -13.30 2.70
C VAL A 282 3.24 -12.00 2.44
N GLY A 283 4.28 -11.72 3.22
CA GLY A 283 5.12 -10.53 3.09
C GLY A 283 4.52 -9.26 3.69
N THR A 284 3.37 -9.35 4.36
CA THR A 284 2.74 -8.25 5.10
C THR A 284 2.12 -8.73 6.41
N LYS A 285 2.00 -7.82 7.38
CA LYS A 285 1.45 -8.10 8.71
C LYS A 285 0.02 -8.64 8.59
N ILE A 286 -0.20 -9.88 9.01
CA ILE A 286 -1.51 -10.52 9.02
C ILE A 286 -1.80 -11.18 10.36
N ARG A 287 -3.07 -11.30 10.73
CA ARG A 287 -3.52 -12.05 11.92
C ARG A 287 -4.96 -12.53 11.78
N GLY A 288 -5.40 -13.29 12.76
CA GLY A 288 -6.79 -13.70 12.91
C GLY A 288 -7.10 -15.03 12.25
N ALA A 289 -8.34 -15.48 12.42
CA ALA A 289 -8.77 -16.77 11.92
C ALA A 289 -8.89 -16.77 10.39
N PHE A 290 -8.55 -17.90 9.79
CA PHE A 290 -8.72 -18.14 8.37
C PHE A 290 -9.07 -19.60 8.14
N ARG A 291 -10.20 -19.83 7.49
CA ARG A 291 -10.63 -21.14 7.04
C ARG A 291 -10.90 -21.09 5.56
N THR A 292 -10.43 -22.13 4.88
CA THR A 292 -10.77 -22.36 3.50
C THR A 292 -10.74 -23.84 3.18
N ASN A 293 -11.58 -24.26 2.25
CA ASN A 293 -11.53 -25.60 1.70
C ASN A 293 -11.83 -25.55 0.20
N GLY A 294 -11.24 -26.48 -0.54
CA GLY A 294 -11.35 -26.47 -1.98
C GLY A 294 -10.67 -27.65 -2.65
N GLU A 295 -10.49 -27.50 -3.94
CA GLU A 295 -9.88 -28.49 -4.83
C GLU A 295 -8.79 -27.86 -5.70
N VAL A 296 -7.85 -28.70 -6.10
CA VAL A 296 -6.78 -28.42 -7.06
C VAL A 296 -6.90 -29.44 -8.18
N ILE A 297 -7.16 -28.97 -9.39
CA ILE A 297 -7.38 -29.83 -10.57
C ILE A 297 -6.53 -29.32 -11.73
N GLY A 298 -5.73 -30.20 -12.34
CA GLY A 298 -4.97 -29.89 -13.56
C GLY A 298 -3.51 -30.36 -13.49
N GLY A 299 -2.72 -30.03 -14.50
CA GLY A 299 -1.33 -30.47 -14.64
C GLY A 299 -0.31 -29.33 -14.65
N ALA A 300 0.92 -29.64 -15.01
CA ALA A 300 2.00 -28.64 -15.08
C ALA A 300 1.69 -27.49 -16.04
N SER A 301 1.00 -27.75 -17.16
CA SER A 301 0.63 -26.72 -18.13
C SER A 301 -0.42 -25.76 -17.59
N GLN A 302 -1.51 -26.29 -17.03
CA GLN A 302 -2.62 -25.52 -16.46
C GLN A 302 -3.20 -26.22 -15.25
N MET A 303 -3.41 -25.44 -14.18
CA MET A 303 -3.95 -25.92 -12.92
C MET A 303 -4.98 -24.94 -12.39
N LYS A 304 -6.13 -25.45 -11.97
CA LYS A 304 -7.20 -24.67 -11.35
C LYS A 304 -7.28 -24.99 -9.87
N ILE A 305 -7.27 -23.96 -9.05
CA ILE A 305 -7.58 -24.00 -7.63
C ILE A 305 -8.96 -23.38 -7.47
N SER A 306 -9.88 -24.02 -6.76
CA SER A 306 -11.17 -23.41 -6.42
C SER A 306 -11.62 -23.79 -5.03
N GLY A 307 -12.28 -22.88 -4.33
CA GLY A 307 -12.63 -23.10 -2.93
C GLY A 307 -13.62 -22.09 -2.37
N LYS A 308 -13.90 -22.28 -1.08
CA LYS A 308 -14.69 -21.37 -0.24
C LYS A 308 -13.84 -20.95 0.94
N SER A 309 -14.06 -19.75 1.46
CA SER A 309 -13.37 -19.24 2.65
C SER A 309 -14.25 -18.36 3.52
N ASP A 310 -13.89 -18.26 4.80
CA ASP A 310 -14.47 -17.33 5.78
C ASP A 310 -13.59 -16.08 6.01
N ILE A 311 -12.84 -15.65 4.99
CA ILE A 311 -11.92 -14.50 5.10
C ILE A 311 -12.67 -13.26 5.60
N ALA A 312 -12.19 -12.67 6.69
CA ALA A 312 -12.87 -11.57 7.37
C ALA A 312 -14.36 -11.87 7.68
N GLU A 313 -14.65 -13.12 8.07
CA GLU A 313 -15.98 -13.66 8.39
C GLU A 313 -17.01 -13.58 7.25
N SER A 314 -16.55 -13.47 6.00
CA SER A 314 -17.41 -13.47 4.82
C SER A 314 -17.89 -14.88 4.44
N ASN A 315 -18.82 -14.93 3.48
CA ASN A 315 -19.01 -16.10 2.64
C ASN A 315 -18.32 -15.83 1.29
N THR A 316 -17.06 -16.24 1.15
CA THR A 316 -16.31 -16.06 -0.10
C THR A 316 -16.19 -17.36 -0.87
N THR A 317 -16.39 -17.29 -2.18
CA THR A 317 -15.95 -18.32 -3.15
C THR A 317 -14.84 -17.74 -4.00
N TYR A 318 -13.90 -18.58 -4.42
CA TYR A 318 -12.81 -18.14 -5.28
C TYR A 318 -12.36 -19.24 -6.23
N SER A 319 -11.70 -18.81 -7.31
CA SER A 319 -10.90 -19.69 -8.15
C SER A 319 -9.64 -18.98 -8.64
N ALA A 320 -8.55 -19.72 -8.77
CA ALA A 320 -7.30 -19.28 -9.37
C ALA A 320 -6.90 -20.26 -10.48
N LEU A 321 -6.65 -19.73 -11.66
CA LEU A 321 -6.03 -20.46 -12.77
C LEU A 321 -4.54 -20.15 -12.76
N LEU A 322 -3.74 -21.20 -12.69
CA LEU A 322 -2.29 -21.18 -12.83
C LEU A 322 -1.91 -21.71 -14.20
N GLU A 323 -0.88 -21.13 -14.80
CA GLU A 323 -0.23 -21.61 -16.03
C GLU A 323 1.26 -21.77 -15.72
N SER A 324 1.80 -22.97 -15.93
CA SER A 324 3.17 -23.30 -15.48
C SER A 324 3.40 -22.92 -14.00
N PHE A 325 2.43 -23.26 -13.15
CA PHE A 325 2.38 -22.93 -11.71
C PHE A 325 2.39 -21.42 -11.35
N SER A 326 2.29 -20.53 -12.34
CA SER A 326 2.21 -19.08 -12.11
C SER A 326 0.76 -18.59 -12.19
N PRO A 327 0.29 -17.71 -11.29
CA PRO A 327 -1.06 -17.16 -11.33
C PRO A 327 -1.37 -16.41 -12.63
N LYS A 328 -2.40 -16.85 -13.35
CA LYS A 328 -2.85 -16.24 -14.62
C LYS A 328 -4.14 -15.45 -14.46
N LYS A 329 -5.11 -16.03 -13.74
CA LYS A 329 -6.43 -15.43 -13.50
C LYS A 329 -6.94 -15.80 -12.12
N ILE A 330 -7.53 -14.86 -11.42
CA ILE A 330 -8.22 -15.05 -10.15
C ILE A 330 -9.65 -14.54 -10.33
N ALA A 331 -10.62 -15.28 -9.80
CA ALA A 331 -12.01 -14.84 -9.71
C ALA A 331 -12.50 -15.05 -8.28
N PHE A 332 -13.30 -14.13 -7.77
CA PHE A 332 -13.87 -14.22 -6.43
C PHE A 332 -15.29 -13.65 -6.39
N ASP A 333 -16.08 -14.17 -5.45
CA ASP A 333 -17.36 -13.61 -5.03
C ASP A 333 -17.41 -13.68 -3.50
N SER A 334 -17.48 -12.53 -2.86
CA SER A 334 -17.45 -12.34 -1.42
C SER A 334 -18.75 -11.69 -0.97
N LYS A 335 -19.43 -12.32 -0.01
CA LYS A 335 -20.68 -11.83 0.58
C LYS A 335 -20.54 -11.57 2.06
N GLY A 336 -20.94 -10.39 2.50
CA GLY A 336 -20.97 -10.02 3.92
C GLY A 336 -19.59 -9.98 4.58
N LEU A 337 -18.55 -9.60 3.85
CA LEU A 337 -17.20 -9.41 4.38
C LEU A 337 -17.22 -8.28 5.42
N LYS A 338 -16.74 -8.57 6.64
CA LYS A 338 -16.79 -7.62 7.75
C LYS A 338 -15.60 -6.67 7.70
N LEU A 339 -15.86 -5.39 7.50
CA LEU A 339 -14.82 -4.38 7.38
C LEU A 339 -13.96 -4.28 8.65
N GLU A 340 -14.59 -4.41 9.82
CA GLU A 340 -13.85 -4.44 11.09
C GLU A 340 -12.92 -5.65 11.24
N GLN A 341 -13.24 -6.78 10.59
CA GLN A 341 -12.36 -7.93 10.57
C GLN A 341 -11.22 -7.75 9.59
N VAL A 342 -11.42 -7.07 8.46
CA VAL A 342 -10.32 -6.68 7.58
C VAL A 342 -9.32 -5.80 8.32
N PHE A 343 -9.79 -4.76 9.02
CA PHE A 343 -8.92 -3.91 9.82
C PHE A 343 -8.19 -4.73 10.89
N PHE A 344 -8.89 -5.62 11.59
CA PHE A 344 -8.27 -6.51 12.55
C PHE A 344 -7.18 -7.36 11.88
N MET A 345 -7.48 -8.08 10.81
CA MET A 345 -6.53 -8.97 10.12
C MET A 345 -5.28 -8.22 9.63
N LEU A 346 -5.39 -6.95 9.27
CA LEU A 346 -4.30 -6.11 8.75
C LEU A 346 -3.61 -5.24 9.82
N TYR A 347 -3.89 -5.44 11.11
CA TYR A 347 -3.37 -4.61 12.20
C TYR A 347 -3.71 -3.11 12.09
N LEU A 348 -4.82 -2.77 11.44
CA LEU A 348 -5.29 -1.39 11.32
C LEU A 348 -6.28 -1.04 12.44
N PRO A 349 -6.34 0.24 12.87
CA PRO A 349 -7.42 0.72 13.72
C PRO A 349 -8.79 0.48 13.07
N LYS A 350 -9.78 0.17 13.90
CA LYS A 350 -11.15 -0.06 13.46
C LYS A 350 -11.84 1.27 13.11
N TYR A 351 -11.55 1.79 11.91
CA TYR A 351 -12.08 3.08 11.44
C TYR A 351 -13.58 3.05 11.16
N ALA A 352 -14.10 1.89 10.77
CA ALA A 352 -15.49 1.68 10.45
C ALA A 352 -15.90 0.23 10.73
N THR A 353 -17.20 0.02 10.83
CA THR A 353 -17.85 -1.29 10.76
C THR A 353 -18.72 -1.37 9.53
N GLY A 354 -18.87 -2.54 8.94
CA GLY A 354 -19.75 -2.69 7.80
C GLY A 354 -19.67 -4.05 7.15
N LEU A 355 -20.64 -4.28 6.26
CA LEU A 355 -20.69 -5.48 5.44
C LEU A 355 -20.44 -5.10 3.99
N GLU A 356 -19.41 -5.70 3.41
CA GLU A 356 -19.03 -5.56 2.01
C GLU A 356 -19.43 -6.80 1.22
N ASP A 357 -20.07 -6.56 0.08
CA ASP A 357 -20.22 -7.52 -0.99
C ASP A 357 -19.31 -7.10 -2.14
N ALA A 358 -18.47 -8.01 -2.61
CA ALA A 358 -17.55 -7.74 -3.72
C ALA A 358 -17.42 -8.98 -4.61
N SER A 359 -17.46 -8.79 -5.92
CA SER A 359 -17.16 -9.86 -6.87
C SER A 359 -16.35 -9.33 -8.04
N GLY A 360 -15.50 -10.17 -8.59
CA GLY A 360 -14.65 -9.75 -9.69
C GLY A 360 -13.67 -10.79 -10.19
N GLU A 361 -12.97 -10.40 -11.23
CA GLU A 361 -11.91 -11.15 -11.86
C GLU A 361 -10.66 -10.28 -12.00
N ILE A 362 -9.49 -10.88 -11.79
CA ILE A 362 -8.17 -10.26 -11.92
C ILE A 362 -7.33 -11.17 -12.81
N TRP A 363 -6.66 -10.62 -13.82
CA TRP A 363 -5.79 -11.36 -14.74
C TRP A 363 -4.61 -10.49 -15.19
N ASP A 364 -3.74 -11.04 -16.03
CA ASP A 364 -2.49 -10.39 -16.48
C ASP A 364 -1.58 -9.96 -15.30
N LEU A 365 -1.52 -10.79 -14.24
CA LEU A 365 -0.78 -10.50 -13.00
C LEU A 365 0.72 -10.23 -13.22
N ASP A 366 1.29 -10.71 -14.33
CA ASP A 366 2.67 -10.54 -14.78
C ASP A 366 2.86 -9.46 -15.87
N LYS A 367 1.77 -8.96 -16.47
CA LYS A 367 1.78 -8.13 -17.70
C LYS A 367 1.07 -6.78 -17.53
N GLY A 368 1.01 -6.31 -16.29
CA GLY A 368 0.17 -5.19 -15.86
C GLY A 368 -1.22 -5.71 -15.49
N ILE A 369 -1.65 -5.44 -14.26
CA ILE A 369 -2.89 -6.00 -13.70
C ILE A 369 -4.11 -5.55 -14.52
N SER A 370 -4.88 -6.51 -15.01
CA SER A 370 -6.21 -6.29 -15.56
C SER A 370 -7.26 -6.76 -14.55
N ALA A 371 -8.37 -6.03 -14.41
CA ALA A 371 -9.38 -6.34 -13.41
C ALA A 371 -10.79 -5.89 -13.82
N GLN A 372 -11.79 -6.64 -13.40
CA GLN A 372 -13.19 -6.23 -13.38
C GLN A 372 -13.76 -6.53 -12.01
N VAL A 373 -14.10 -5.50 -11.24
CA VAL A 373 -14.55 -5.64 -9.85
C VAL A 373 -15.77 -4.78 -9.62
N ILE A 374 -16.81 -5.35 -9.03
CA ILE A 374 -17.98 -4.63 -8.53
C ILE A 374 -18.02 -4.84 -7.03
N SER A 375 -18.18 -3.76 -6.27
CA SER A 375 -18.31 -3.83 -4.82
C SER A 375 -19.37 -2.88 -4.31
N SER A 376 -19.95 -3.24 -3.18
CA SER A 376 -20.87 -2.40 -2.44
C SER A 376 -20.74 -2.65 -0.95
N LEU A 377 -20.86 -1.60 -0.17
CA LEU A 377 -20.71 -1.67 1.28
C LEU A 377 -21.80 -0.84 1.95
N LYS A 378 -22.29 -1.32 3.09
CA LYS A 378 -23.06 -0.51 4.04
C LYS A 378 -22.39 -0.59 5.40
N GLY A 379 -22.18 0.56 6.03
CA GLY A 379 -21.39 0.64 7.25
C GLY A 379 -21.61 1.91 8.06
N MET A 380 -20.77 2.05 9.07
CA MET A 380 -20.71 3.19 9.97
C MET A 380 -19.26 3.51 10.28
N VAL A 381 -18.85 4.75 10.04
CA VAL A 381 -17.57 5.29 10.50
C VAL A 381 -17.63 5.43 12.02
N ILE A 382 -16.56 5.04 12.71
CA ILE A 382 -16.44 5.11 14.17
C ILE A 382 -15.72 6.40 14.54
N GLY A 383 -16.49 7.40 14.95
CA GLY A 383 -16.01 8.73 15.33
C GLY A 383 -14.96 8.71 16.42
N ASP A 384 -15.10 7.84 17.43
CA ASP A 384 -14.13 7.71 18.52
C ASP A 384 -12.75 7.23 18.02
N THR A 385 -12.73 6.33 17.04
CA THR A 385 -11.47 5.90 16.40
C THR A 385 -10.89 7.06 15.61
N ILE A 386 -11.69 7.75 14.79
CA ILE A 386 -11.22 8.91 14.03
C ILE A 386 -10.64 9.99 14.95
N LYS A 387 -11.27 10.26 16.08
CA LYS A 387 -10.77 11.20 17.09
C LYS A 387 -9.44 10.76 17.67
N ARG A 388 -9.27 9.48 17.99
CA ARG A 388 -8.01 8.98 18.56
C ARG A 388 -6.85 9.02 17.55
N GLU A 389 -7.11 8.64 16.30
CA GLU A 389 -6.05 8.51 15.29
C GLU A 389 -5.72 9.84 14.58
N PHE A 390 -6.68 10.79 14.51
CA PHE A 390 -6.52 12.03 13.74
C PHE A 390 -6.83 13.32 14.52
N ASP A 391 -7.11 13.23 15.83
CA ASP A 391 -7.56 14.36 16.66
C ASP A 391 -8.77 15.12 16.08
N LEU A 392 -9.65 14.37 15.42
CA LEU A 392 -10.81 14.92 14.74
C LEU A 392 -12.10 14.38 15.34
N ALA A 393 -12.90 15.26 15.95
CA ALA A 393 -14.15 14.92 16.62
C ALA A 393 -15.32 14.63 15.63
N MET A 394 -15.05 13.80 14.63
CA MET A 394 -16.03 13.37 13.63
C MET A 394 -17.15 12.57 14.30
N PRO A 395 -18.43 12.83 13.98
CA PRO A 395 -19.53 12.03 14.49
C PRO A 395 -19.53 10.61 13.87
N ASN A 396 -20.11 9.65 14.59
CA ASN A 396 -20.42 8.35 14.00
C ASN A 396 -21.29 8.54 12.75
N THR A 397 -20.80 8.07 11.61
CA THR A 397 -21.39 8.44 10.31
C THR A 397 -21.80 7.17 9.57
N PRO A 398 -23.11 6.87 9.50
CA PRO A 398 -23.63 5.86 8.58
C PRO A 398 -23.28 6.22 7.15
N PHE A 399 -22.83 5.22 6.38
CA PHE A 399 -22.49 5.39 4.98
C PHE A 399 -22.78 4.13 4.17
N SER A 400 -22.88 4.31 2.86
CA SER A 400 -22.83 3.22 1.90
C SER A 400 -22.05 3.64 0.67
N TYR A 401 -21.38 2.70 0.01
CA TYR A 401 -20.80 2.97 -1.30
C TYR A 401 -21.15 1.88 -2.30
N LYS A 402 -21.03 2.24 -3.58
CA LYS A 402 -21.00 1.32 -4.71
C LYS A 402 -19.82 1.68 -5.60
N SER A 403 -19.11 0.67 -6.07
CA SER A 403 -18.00 0.82 -7.00
C SER A 403 -18.05 -0.21 -8.11
N ASN A 404 -17.61 0.20 -9.29
CA ASN A 404 -17.41 -0.67 -10.45
C ASN A 404 -16.10 -0.26 -11.11
N VAL A 405 -15.13 -1.17 -11.16
CA VAL A 405 -13.78 -0.93 -11.65
C VAL A 405 -13.52 -1.81 -12.85
N ARG A 406 -12.95 -1.22 -13.91
CA ARG A 406 -12.46 -1.93 -15.09
C ARG A 406 -11.06 -1.46 -15.44
N LEU A 407 -10.08 -2.33 -15.29
CA LEU A 407 -8.67 -2.09 -15.64
C LEU A 407 -8.23 -3.09 -16.71
N GLN A 408 -7.44 -2.60 -17.66
CA GLN A 408 -6.75 -3.39 -18.66
C GLN A 408 -5.27 -3.01 -18.61
N LYS A 409 -4.42 -3.94 -18.19
CA LYS A 409 -2.97 -3.76 -18.08
C LYS A 409 -2.56 -2.51 -17.28
N GLY A 410 -3.24 -2.28 -16.16
CA GLY A 410 -3.00 -1.17 -15.25
C GLY A 410 -3.66 0.15 -15.63
N VAL A 411 -4.37 0.23 -16.76
CA VAL A 411 -5.07 1.44 -17.21
C VAL A 411 -6.56 1.16 -17.35
N GLY A 412 -7.41 2.08 -16.91
CA GLY A 412 -8.84 1.94 -17.11
C GLY A 412 -9.68 2.96 -16.37
N GLU A 413 -10.92 2.58 -16.10
CA GLU A 413 -11.92 3.46 -15.53
C GLU A 413 -12.68 2.79 -14.37
N ALA A 414 -13.17 3.61 -13.45
CA ALA A 414 -14.05 3.18 -12.39
C ALA A 414 -15.18 4.17 -12.14
N ASP A 415 -16.27 3.69 -11.57
CA ASP A 415 -17.35 4.50 -11.01
C ASP A 415 -17.37 4.32 -9.50
N PHE A 416 -17.66 5.41 -8.78
CA PHE A 416 -17.81 5.37 -7.33
C PHE A 416 -18.93 6.31 -6.87
N ILE A 417 -19.83 5.78 -6.06
CA ILE A 417 -20.89 6.56 -5.40
C ILE A 417 -20.77 6.28 -3.91
N LEU A 418 -20.62 7.32 -3.10
CA LEU A 418 -20.67 7.28 -1.65
C LEU A 418 -21.87 8.10 -1.18
N GLU A 419 -22.70 7.48 -0.36
CA GLU A 419 -23.82 8.13 0.33
C GLU A 419 -23.54 8.10 1.82
N SER A 420 -23.66 9.23 2.49
CA SER A 420 -23.49 9.30 3.95
C SER A 420 -24.35 10.39 4.56
N SER A 421 -24.49 10.34 5.89
CA SER A 421 -25.18 11.41 6.62
C SER A 421 -24.45 12.77 6.59
N LEU A 422 -23.14 12.79 6.22
CA LEU A 422 -22.36 14.02 6.12
C LEU A 422 -22.36 14.61 4.71
N ALA A 423 -22.10 13.76 3.71
CA ALA A 423 -22.03 14.15 2.31
C ALA A 423 -22.31 12.97 1.37
N ASN A 424 -22.87 13.28 0.21
CA ASN A 424 -22.96 12.36 -0.92
C ASN A 424 -21.91 12.77 -1.95
N LEU A 425 -21.16 11.79 -2.47
CA LEU A 425 -20.10 11.98 -3.44
C LEU A 425 -20.31 11.03 -4.62
N ALA A 426 -20.34 11.57 -5.82
CA ALA A 426 -20.35 10.79 -7.06
C ALA A 426 -19.08 11.10 -7.87
N LEU A 427 -18.33 10.06 -8.20
CA LEU A 427 -17.12 10.09 -9.03
C LEU A 427 -17.37 9.24 -10.28
N ASN A 428 -17.53 9.88 -11.43
CA ASN A 428 -17.82 9.17 -12.69
C ASN A 428 -17.42 10.02 -13.92
N PRO A 429 -16.47 9.56 -14.76
CA PRO A 429 -15.62 8.38 -14.59
C PRO A 429 -14.36 8.70 -13.78
N ILE A 430 -13.87 7.75 -12.98
CA ILE A 430 -12.52 7.77 -12.39
C ILE A 430 -11.56 7.15 -13.38
N LYS A 431 -10.68 7.94 -13.98
CA LYS A 431 -9.60 7.46 -14.85
C LYS A 431 -8.41 7.04 -14.00
N ILE A 432 -7.94 5.82 -14.19
CA ILE A 432 -6.86 5.21 -13.41
C ILE A 432 -5.74 4.81 -14.37
N ASP A 433 -4.51 5.19 -14.03
CA ASP A 433 -3.28 4.70 -14.64
C ASP A 433 -2.29 4.31 -13.55
N LEU A 434 -2.13 3.01 -13.31
CA LEU A 434 -1.23 2.45 -12.31
C LEU A 434 0.24 2.60 -12.72
N SER A 435 0.56 2.77 -14.01
CA SER A 435 1.95 2.92 -14.48
C SER A 435 2.51 4.30 -14.13
N SER A 436 1.66 5.32 -14.18
CA SER A 436 2.00 6.69 -13.78
C SER A 436 1.50 7.05 -12.37
N THR A 437 0.87 6.11 -11.65
CA THR A 437 0.19 6.34 -10.36
C THR A 437 -0.77 7.54 -10.37
N THR A 438 -1.47 7.74 -11.49
CA THR A 438 -2.37 8.88 -11.69
C THR A 438 -3.83 8.45 -11.57
N ILE A 439 -4.61 9.24 -10.83
CA ILE A 439 -6.06 9.13 -10.74
C ILE A 439 -6.67 10.48 -11.13
N ALA A 440 -7.62 10.50 -12.07
CA ALA A 440 -8.29 11.74 -12.47
C ALA A 440 -9.80 11.51 -12.60
N THR A 441 -10.62 12.35 -11.97
CA THR A 441 -12.07 12.17 -11.99
C THR A 441 -12.81 13.49 -11.87
N PRO A 442 -13.89 13.73 -12.63
CA PRO A 442 -14.87 14.71 -12.26
C PRO A 442 -15.66 14.21 -11.04
N TYR A 443 -16.10 15.12 -10.19
CA TYR A 443 -16.89 14.81 -9.02
C TYR A 443 -18.09 15.73 -8.87
N THR A 444 -19.14 15.19 -8.24
CA THR A 444 -20.25 15.96 -7.69
C THR A 444 -20.34 15.66 -6.20
N ILE A 445 -20.40 16.70 -5.39
CA ILE A 445 -20.56 16.59 -3.94
C ILE A 445 -21.81 17.34 -3.50
N THR A 446 -22.60 16.70 -2.65
CA THR A 446 -23.75 17.30 -1.99
C THR A 446 -23.63 17.11 -0.49
N ILE A 447 -23.63 18.21 0.25
CA ILE A 447 -23.70 18.25 1.72
C ILE A 447 -25.11 18.72 2.07
N PRO A 448 -26.00 17.82 2.54
CA PRO A 448 -27.39 18.16 2.81
C PRO A 448 -27.57 19.15 3.97
N ASN A 449 -26.64 19.13 4.93
CA ASN A 449 -26.67 19.97 6.11
C ASN A 449 -25.26 20.34 6.54
N LEU A 450 -24.85 21.59 6.28
CA LEU A 450 -23.53 22.11 6.62
C LEU A 450 -23.24 22.10 8.13
N LYS A 451 -24.27 22.07 9.00
CA LYS A 451 -24.07 21.95 10.46
C LYS A 451 -23.33 20.67 10.83
N ALA A 452 -23.54 19.61 10.04
CA ALA A 452 -22.91 18.32 10.27
C ALA A 452 -21.38 18.38 10.13
N LEU A 453 -20.84 19.42 9.47
CA LEU A 453 -19.41 19.63 9.29
C LEU A 453 -18.76 20.50 10.38
N LYS A 454 -19.46 20.82 11.48
CA LYS A 454 -18.90 21.58 12.61
C LYS A 454 -17.57 21.02 13.12
N PHE A 455 -17.42 19.70 13.10
CA PHE A 455 -16.17 19.04 13.51
C PHE A 455 -14.96 19.38 12.62
N LEU A 456 -15.19 19.83 11.38
CA LEU A 456 -14.17 20.35 10.47
C LEU A 456 -14.05 21.87 10.55
N THR A 457 -15.18 22.59 10.59
CA THR A 457 -15.22 24.04 10.43
C THR A 457 -15.09 24.82 11.73
N GLY A 458 -15.26 24.19 12.89
CA GLY A 458 -15.33 24.84 14.21
C GLY A 458 -16.64 25.62 14.47
N ILE A 459 -17.30 26.09 13.41
CA ILE A 459 -18.55 26.83 13.45
C ILE A 459 -19.71 26.03 12.86
N GLU A 460 -20.91 26.21 13.41
CA GLU A 460 -22.13 25.63 12.85
C GLU A 460 -22.58 26.44 11.65
N LEU A 461 -22.46 25.86 10.45
CA LEU A 461 -22.90 26.50 9.20
C LEU A 461 -24.31 26.06 8.83
N LEU A 462 -25.20 27.00 8.50
CA LEU A 462 -26.57 26.70 8.07
C LEU A 462 -26.67 26.43 6.57
N GLY A 463 -27.60 25.56 6.19
CA GLY A 463 -27.94 25.33 4.79
C GLY A 463 -27.30 24.08 4.21
N LYS A 464 -27.34 24.00 2.87
CA LYS A 464 -26.83 22.89 2.07
C LYS A 464 -25.79 23.40 1.09
N LEU A 465 -24.88 22.54 0.69
CA LEU A 465 -23.87 22.84 -0.33
C LEU A 465 -23.92 21.78 -1.42
N GLU A 466 -24.00 22.21 -2.66
CA GLU A 466 -23.86 21.37 -3.84
C GLU A 466 -22.78 21.96 -4.73
N ALA A 467 -21.83 21.13 -5.13
CA ALA A 467 -20.70 21.56 -5.93
C ALA A 467 -20.25 20.47 -6.89
N ASN A 468 -19.61 20.89 -7.97
CA ASN A 468 -19.02 20.02 -8.96
C ASN A 468 -17.58 20.43 -9.20
N GLY A 469 -16.75 19.49 -9.64
CA GLY A 469 -15.37 19.79 -9.95
C GLY A 469 -14.65 18.64 -10.61
N LYS A 470 -13.34 18.76 -10.70
CA LYS A 470 -12.41 17.74 -11.17
C LYS A 470 -11.27 17.66 -10.19
N VAL A 471 -10.83 16.44 -9.91
CA VAL A 471 -9.63 16.17 -9.12
C VAL A 471 -8.67 15.31 -9.93
N LYS A 472 -7.39 15.62 -9.82
CA LYS A 472 -6.28 14.82 -10.33
C LYS A 472 -5.30 14.59 -9.19
N ILE A 473 -5.04 13.33 -8.91
CA ILE A 473 -4.10 12.87 -7.89
C ILE A 473 -2.93 12.24 -8.63
N ALA A 474 -1.74 12.80 -8.41
CA ALA A 474 -0.46 12.25 -8.86
C ALA A 474 0.57 12.50 -7.73
N GLN A 475 1.70 13.15 -8.02
CA GLN A 475 2.65 13.59 -6.98
C GLN A 475 2.06 14.66 -6.05
N SER A 476 1.16 15.50 -6.58
CA SER A 476 0.38 16.49 -5.84
C SER A 476 -1.10 16.36 -6.22
N ILE A 477 -1.96 17.02 -5.44
CA ILE A 477 -3.40 17.10 -5.71
C ILE A 477 -3.67 18.39 -6.47
N GLU A 478 -4.31 18.26 -7.62
CA GLU A 478 -4.92 19.36 -8.37
C GLU A 478 -6.43 19.19 -8.32
N ALA A 479 -7.17 20.22 -7.91
CA ALA A 479 -8.62 20.18 -7.91
C ALA A 479 -9.24 21.51 -8.31
N ASP A 480 -10.42 21.47 -8.93
CA ASP A 480 -11.31 22.63 -9.08
C ASP A 480 -12.64 22.37 -8.38
N PHE A 481 -13.33 23.45 -8.01
CA PHE A 481 -14.58 23.41 -7.27
C PHE A 481 -15.48 24.53 -7.76
N HIS A 482 -16.69 24.20 -8.18
CA HIS A 482 -17.70 25.15 -8.65
C HIS A 482 -19.00 24.96 -7.87
N THR A 483 -19.55 26.04 -7.32
CA THR A 483 -20.86 26.03 -6.66
C THR A 483 -21.67 27.28 -6.93
N GLN A 484 -22.99 27.10 -6.96
CA GLN A 484 -23.99 28.17 -6.97
C GLN A 484 -24.86 28.18 -5.71
N SER A 485 -24.56 27.29 -4.75
CA SER A 485 -25.40 27.08 -3.56
C SER A 485 -25.37 28.25 -2.56
N LEU A 486 -24.48 29.22 -2.77
CA LEU A 486 -24.22 30.34 -1.86
C LEU A 486 -24.87 31.67 -2.35
N GLY A 487 -25.84 31.60 -3.27
CA GLY A 487 -26.58 32.78 -3.76
C GLY A 487 -25.86 33.62 -4.82
N GLY A 488 -24.79 33.05 -5.39
CA GLY A 488 -23.95 33.56 -6.48
C GLY A 488 -22.97 32.45 -6.90
N GLN A 489 -21.97 32.75 -7.74
CA GLN A 489 -21.00 31.76 -8.20
C GLN A 489 -19.72 31.82 -7.37
N LEU A 490 -19.23 30.65 -6.96
CA LEU A 490 -17.92 30.46 -6.35
C LEU A 490 -17.15 29.43 -7.17
N ASP A 491 -16.01 29.86 -7.71
CA ASP A 491 -15.07 29.04 -8.46
C ASP A 491 -13.75 28.97 -7.71
N ALA A 492 -13.34 27.80 -7.27
CA ALA A 492 -12.08 27.59 -6.56
C ALA A 492 -11.17 26.59 -7.25
N LYS A 493 -9.87 26.71 -6.99
CA LYS A 493 -8.82 25.82 -7.46
C LYS A 493 -7.83 25.53 -6.35
N LEU A 494 -7.39 24.29 -6.28
CA LEU A 494 -6.31 23.80 -5.44
C LEU A 494 -5.20 23.27 -6.35
N ASN A 495 -3.97 23.72 -6.15
CA ASN A 495 -2.79 23.17 -6.80
C ASN A 495 -1.70 22.94 -5.74
N GLY A 496 -1.57 21.70 -5.28
CA GLY A 496 -0.74 21.39 -4.12
C GLY A 496 -1.25 22.12 -2.88
N ASP A 497 -0.45 23.04 -2.35
CA ASP A 497 -0.82 23.84 -1.17
C ASP A 497 -1.52 25.15 -1.53
N ASP A 498 -1.53 25.56 -2.79
CA ASP A 498 -2.07 26.84 -3.23
C ASP A 498 -3.56 26.73 -3.54
N PHE A 499 -4.37 27.34 -2.69
CA PHE A 499 -5.81 27.50 -2.86
C PHE A 499 -6.11 28.90 -3.40
N SER A 500 -6.99 28.97 -4.40
CA SER A 500 -7.53 30.22 -4.91
C SER A 500 -9.03 30.11 -5.13
N ALA A 501 -9.77 31.18 -4.91
CA ALA A 501 -11.20 31.24 -5.16
C ALA A 501 -11.61 32.58 -5.77
N LYS A 502 -12.54 32.55 -6.71
CA LYS A 502 -13.20 33.71 -7.31
C LYS A 502 -14.67 33.72 -6.89
N LEU A 503 -15.10 34.89 -6.45
CA LEU A 503 -16.45 35.18 -6.00
C LEU A 503 -17.10 36.03 -7.09
N ASN A 504 -18.22 35.59 -7.64
CA ASN A 504 -18.99 36.37 -8.63
C ASN A 504 -20.44 36.50 -8.15
N ASP A 505 -20.84 37.73 -7.84
CA ASP A 505 -22.17 38.10 -7.34
C ASP A 505 -22.70 37.26 -6.17
N LEU A 506 -21.82 36.90 -5.23
CA LEU A 506 -22.22 36.17 -4.02
C LEU A 506 -23.14 37.02 -3.14
N ASP A 507 -24.19 36.38 -2.62
CA ASP A 507 -25.18 37.06 -1.80
C ASP A 507 -24.71 37.17 -0.34
N THR A 508 -24.30 38.36 0.08
CA THR A 508 -23.77 38.59 1.44
C THR A 508 -24.76 38.25 2.55
N LEU A 509 -26.08 38.45 2.35
CA LEU A 509 -27.09 38.03 3.32
C LEU A 509 -27.13 36.50 3.47
N SER A 510 -27.01 35.77 2.37
CA SER A 510 -26.93 34.31 2.39
C SER A 510 -25.69 33.82 3.12
N LEU A 511 -24.53 34.47 2.93
CA LEU A 511 -23.30 34.17 3.65
C LEU A 511 -23.42 34.45 5.16
N LEU A 512 -23.96 35.61 5.54
CA LEU A 512 -24.19 35.96 6.94
C LEU A 512 -25.18 35.00 7.61
N LYS A 513 -26.26 34.61 6.92
CA LYS A 513 -27.21 33.59 7.39
C LYS A 513 -26.53 32.24 7.58
N MET A 514 -25.72 31.80 6.62
CA MET A 514 -24.97 30.55 6.69
C MET A 514 -24.04 30.54 7.91
N ALA A 515 -23.29 31.62 8.13
CA ALA A 515 -22.37 31.76 9.26
C ALA A 515 -23.07 32.09 10.60
N GLN A 516 -24.39 32.28 10.60
CA GLN A 516 -25.18 32.70 11.76
C GLN A 516 -24.75 34.06 12.34
N TYR A 517 -24.31 34.96 11.47
CA TYR A 517 -23.95 36.34 11.84
C TYR A 517 -25.13 37.31 11.63
N PRO A 518 -25.13 38.45 12.33
CA PRO A 518 -26.14 39.49 12.15
C PRO A 518 -26.23 39.95 10.70
N GLN A 519 -27.44 39.95 10.15
CA GLN A 519 -27.73 40.36 8.78
C GLN A 519 -27.79 41.89 8.70
N VAL A 520 -26.63 42.54 8.84
CA VAL A 520 -26.55 44.02 8.97
C VAL A 520 -26.34 44.72 7.64
N PHE A 521 -25.88 44.01 6.61
CA PHE A 521 -25.55 44.57 5.30
C PHE A 521 -25.94 43.61 4.19
N SER A 522 -26.62 44.12 3.17
CA SER A 522 -27.07 43.37 1.99
C SER A 522 -26.40 43.91 0.75
N ALA A 523 -25.66 43.06 0.05
CA ALA A 523 -24.89 43.39 -1.16
C ALA A 523 -24.55 42.15 -2.00
N LYS A 524 -24.07 42.38 -3.22
CA LYS A 524 -23.43 41.36 -4.07
C LYS A 524 -21.92 41.46 -3.97
N ALA A 525 -21.27 40.37 -3.56
CA ALA A 525 -19.83 40.29 -3.36
C ALA A 525 -19.14 39.72 -4.60
N ASN A 526 -18.17 40.46 -5.11
CA ASN A 526 -17.24 40.03 -6.15
C ASN A 526 -15.82 40.08 -5.59
N GLY A 527 -14.94 39.14 -5.93
CA GLY A 527 -13.60 39.14 -5.33
C GLY A 527 -12.75 37.91 -5.60
N GLU A 528 -11.53 37.96 -5.08
CA GLU A 528 -10.54 36.88 -5.16
C GLU A 528 -9.96 36.59 -3.78
N LEU A 529 -9.84 35.31 -3.44
CA LEU A 529 -9.17 34.79 -2.26
C LEU A 529 -7.98 33.95 -2.73
N THR A 530 -6.81 34.18 -2.18
CA THR A 530 -5.64 33.31 -2.30
C THR A 530 -5.24 32.83 -0.92
N TYR A 531 -4.86 31.57 -0.78
CA TYR A 531 -4.47 31.00 0.50
C TYR A 531 -3.51 29.84 0.29
N ASN A 532 -2.41 29.81 1.03
CA ASN A 532 -1.48 28.70 1.03
C ASN A 532 -1.72 27.83 2.28
N LEU A 533 -2.09 26.57 2.09
CA LEU A 533 -2.46 25.61 3.14
C LEU A 533 -1.30 25.32 4.10
N ALA A 534 -0.09 25.12 3.57
CA ALA A 534 1.09 24.81 4.37
C ALA A 534 1.57 26.01 5.20
N LYS A 535 1.59 27.21 4.62
CA LYS A 535 1.94 28.47 5.32
C LYS A 535 0.82 28.99 6.21
N GLN A 536 -0.40 28.50 6.00
CA GLN A 536 -1.61 28.98 6.66
C GLN A 536 -1.80 30.49 6.48
N SER A 537 -1.55 31.03 5.29
CA SER A 537 -1.60 32.48 5.04
C SER A 537 -2.14 32.81 3.67
N GLY A 538 -2.78 33.97 3.51
CA GLY A 538 -3.40 34.36 2.25
C GLY A 538 -3.92 35.80 2.23
N ASP A 539 -4.56 36.17 1.13
CA ASP A 539 -5.13 37.48 0.91
C ASP A 539 -6.56 37.36 0.37
N LEU A 540 -7.46 38.20 0.84
CA LEU A 540 -8.82 38.36 0.32
C LEU A 540 -8.99 39.78 -0.22
N HIS A 541 -9.39 39.90 -1.48
CA HIS A 541 -9.79 41.15 -2.10
C HIS A 541 -11.25 41.04 -2.53
N ALA A 542 -12.14 41.82 -1.93
CA ALA A 542 -13.56 41.80 -2.24
C ALA A 542 -14.14 43.20 -2.45
N VAL A 543 -15.03 43.33 -3.42
CA VAL A 543 -15.82 44.51 -3.71
C VAL A 543 -17.30 44.15 -3.60
N LEU A 544 -18.01 44.85 -2.73
CA LEU A 544 -19.46 44.71 -2.61
C LEU A 544 -20.16 45.77 -3.47
N SER A 545 -21.15 45.35 -4.25
CA SER A 545 -21.98 46.22 -5.08
C SER A 545 -23.45 46.16 -4.65
N GLN A 546 -24.21 47.19 -5.01
CA GLN A 546 -25.63 47.33 -4.66
C GLN A 546 -25.89 47.17 -3.15
N GLY A 547 -24.94 47.62 -2.34
CA GLY A 547 -24.92 47.46 -0.90
C GLY A 547 -25.94 48.36 -0.19
N HIS A 548 -26.62 47.85 0.83
CA HIS A 548 -27.51 48.63 1.68
C HIS A 548 -27.43 48.13 3.12
N PHE A 549 -27.42 49.04 4.09
CA PHE A 549 -27.53 48.66 5.49
C PHE A 549 -28.96 48.22 5.84
N MET A 550 -29.07 47.11 6.54
CA MET A 550 -30.31 46.71 7.20
C MET A 550 -30.43 47.44 8.53
N LYS A 551 -31.66 47.52 9.07
CA LYS A 551 -31.89 48.12 10.39
C LYS A 551 -31.10 47.35 11.46
N ASN A 552 -30.23 48.08 12.17
CA ASN A 552 -29.30 47.60 13.19
C ASN A 552 -28.99 48.71 14.22
N ASP A 553 -28.19 48.40 15.24
CA ASP A 553 -27.87 49.36 16.31
C ASP A 553 -27.19 50.63 15.78
N LEU A 554 -26.25 50.52 14.84
CA LEU A 554 -25.62 51.68 14.20
C LEU A 554 -26.65 52.57 13.49
N SER A 555 -27.53 51.99 12.67
CA SER A 555 -28.57 52.74 11.97
C SER A 555 -29.54 53.43 12.94
N ASN A 556 -29.86 52.79 14.07
CA ASN A 556 -30.73 53.36 15.10
C ASN A 556 -30.04 54.54 15.81
N LEU A 557 -28.76 54.38 16.20
CA LEU A 557 -27.96 55.42 16.85
C LEU A 557 -27.81 56.66 15.93
N LEU A 558 -27.50 56.46 14.66
CA LEU A 558 -27.40 57.57 13.69
C LEU A 558 -28.75 58.26 13.47
N GLN A 559 -29.84 57.51 13.38
CA GLN A 559 -31.19 58.09 13.25
C GLN A 559 -31.58 58.87 14.51
N GLN A 560 -31.20 58.41 15.70
CA GLN A 560 -31.55 59.05 16.97
C GLN A 560 -30.77 60.36 17.19
N TYR A 561 -29.45 60.33 17.06
CA TYR A 561 -28.55 61.42 17.47
C TYR A 561 -28.15 62.36 16.33
N VAL A 562 -28.09 61.85 15.09
CA VAL A 562 -27.67 62.62 13.90
C VAL A 562 -28.86 62.91 12.96
N LYS A 563 -30.03 62.30 13.20
CA LYS A 563 -31.20 62.36 12.31
C LYS A 563 -30.87 61.91 10.88
N PHE A 564 -30.00 60.91 10.77
CA PHE A 564 -29.51 60.37 9.51
C PHE A 564 -29.98 58.92 9.32
N ASP A 565 -30.69 58.67 8.23
CA ASP A 565 -31.17 57.34 7.87
C ASP A 565 -30.12 56.62 7.00
N LEU A 566 -29.36 55.73 7.64
CA LEU A 566 -28.35 54.91 6.98
C LEU A 566 -28.97 53.86 6.04
N THR A 567 -30.21 53.42 6.29
CA THR A 567 -30.84 52.29 5.58
C THR A 567 -31.33 52.68 4.18
N GLY A 568 -31.53 53.97 3.92
CA GLY A 568 -31.91 54.50 2.61
C GLY A 568 -30.75 54.65 1.62
N LEU A 569 -29.50 54.42 2.03
CA LEU A 569 -28.32 54.59 1.17
C LEU A 569 -28.02 53.35 0.34
N VAL A 570 -27.60 53.58 -0.91
CA VAL A 570 -27.09 52.57 -1.84
C VAL A 570 -25.59 52.73 -2.01
N PHE A 571 -24.83 51.66 -1.75
CA PHE A 571 -23.39 51.59 -1.88
C PHE A 571 -23.02 50.80 -3.13
N ASN A 572 -22.59 51.48 -4.19
CA ASN A 572 -22.24 50.82 -5.46
C ASN A 572 -20.87 50.14 -5.44
N SER A 573 -19.98 50.54 -4.52
CA SER A 573 -18.67 49.95 -4.33
C SER A 573 -18.25 50.09 -2.87
N VAL A 574 -18.10 48.94 -2.20
CA VAL A 574 -17.51 48.82 -0.86
C VAL A 574 -16.30 47.92 -0.97
N GLY A 575 -15.11 48.43 -0.66
CA GLY A 575 -13.87 47.68 -0.71
C GLY A 575 -13.58 46.99 0.62
N ILE A 576 -13.22 45.71 0.56
CA ILE A 576 -12.73 44.91 1.68
C ILE A 576 -11.45 44.21 1.22
N ASP A 577 -10.33 44.57 1.81
CA ASP A 577 -9.06 43.87 1.62
C ASP A 577 -8.65 43.24 2.95
N SER A 578 -8.16 42.02 2.95
CA SER A 578 -7.80 41.31 4.18
C SER A 578 -6.55 40.46 4.00
N GLN A 579 -5.62 40.61 4.94
CA GLN A 579 -4.51 39.69 5.10
C GLN A 579 -4.90 38.60 6.09
N ILE A 580 -4.71 37.35 5.69
CA ILE A 580 -5.07 36.17 6.46
C ILE A 580 -3.79 35.52 6.99
N ASN A 581 -3.74 35.32 8.31
CA ASN A 581 -2.71 34.54 8.97
C ASN A 581 -3.38 33.56 9.95
N LYS A 582 -3.36 32.28 9.59
CA LYS A 582 -4.16 31.21 10.17
C LYS A 582 -5.65 31.56 10.10
N LEU A 583 -6.26 31.76 11.26
CA LEU A 583 -7.66 32.16 11.41
C LEU A 583 -7.81 33.63 11.83
N ASN A 584 -6.73 34.43 11.76
CA ASN A 584 -6.75 35.86 12.03
C ASN A 584 -6.73 36.66 10.73
N LEU A 585 -7.61 37.64 10.65
CA LEU A 585 -7.76 38.54 9.52
C LEU A 585 -7.44 39.97 9.96
N VAL A 586 -6.58 40.64 9.21
CA VAL A 586 -6.32 42.08 9.33
C VAL A 586 -6.87 42.74 8.09
N SER A 587 -7.97 43.47 8.25
CA SER A 587 -8.74 43.99 7.11
C SER A 587 -8.76 45.51 7.05
N THR A 588 -8.89 46.02 5.83
CA THR A 588 -9.35 47.38 5.53
C THR A 588 -10.80 47.34 5.05
N PHE A 589 -11.53 48.41 5.30
CA PHE A 589 -12.91 48.57 4.87
C PHE A 589 -13.13 50.00 4.39
N SER A 590 -13.74 50.16 3.22
CA SER A 590 -14.13 51.48 2.72
C SER A 590 -15.50 51.44 2.04
N ALA A 591 -16.39 52.33 2.46
CA ALA A 591 -17.73 52.47 1.89
C ALA A 591 -18.06 53.95 1.67
N LYS A 592 -18.65 54.28 0.51
CA LYS A 592 -19.09 55.66 0.20
C LYS A 592 -20.42 55.66 -0.54
N SER A 593 -21.32 56.56 -0.13
CA SER A 593 -22.59 56.84 -0.82
C SER A 593 -23.02 58.29 -0.57
N GLY A 594 -23.02 59.12 -1.62
CA GLY A 594 -23.29 60.56 -1.50
C GLY A 594 -22.35 61.24 -0.49
N ASP A 595 -22.96 61.93 0.49
CA ASP A 595 -22.29 62.63 1.58
C ASP A 595 -21.90 61.72 2.76
N PHE A 596 -22.12 60.41 2.65
CA PHE A 596 -21.74 59.43 3.65
C PHE A 596 -20.47 58.69 3.22
N SER A 597 -19.50 58.58 4.12
CA SER A 597 -18.35 57.69 3.94
C SER A 597 -17.96 57.04 5.26
N MET A 598 -17.54 55.78 5.20
CA MET A 598 -17.06 55.03 6.35
C MET A 598 -15.77 54.31 5.96
N HIS A 599 -14.75 54.46 6.78
CA HIS A 599 -13.42 53.91 6.53
C HIS A 599 -12.85 53.27 7.79
N GLY A 600 -12.24 52.10 7.67
CA GLY A 600 -11.56 51.40 8.75
C GLY A 600 -10.27 50.77 8.26
N ASP A 601 -9.21 50.94 9.06
CA ASP A 601 -7.92 50.27 8.87
C ASP A 601 -7.65 49.36 10.07
N ASN A 602 -6.88 48.29 9.87
CA ASN A 602 -6.51 47.34 10.91
C ASN A 602 -7.71 46.74 11.66
N ILE A 603 -8.77 46.39 10.93
CA ILE A 603 -9.91 45.65 11.48
C ILE A 603 -9.43 44.25 11.80
N LEU A 604 -9.42 43.89 13.07
CA LEU A 604 -8.96 42.59 13.54
C LEU A 604 -10.16 41.66 13.67
N THR A 605 -10.15 40.55 12.94
CA THR A 605 -11.14 39.48 13.07
C THR A 605 -10.43 38.17 13.40
N ASP A 606 -10.83 37.53 14.48
CA ASP A 606 -10.31 36.23 14.90
C ASP A 606 -11.45 35.20 14.71
N LEU A 607 -11.33 34.37 13.68
CA LEU A 607 -12.34 33.35 13.34
C LEU A 607 -12.31 32.16 14.29
N GLU A 608 -11.19 31.92 14.97
CA GLU A 608 -11.06 30.86 15.97
C GLU A 608 -11.84 31.23 17.24
N LYS A 609 -11.66 32.48 17.71
CA LYS A 609 -12.42 33.02 18.86
C LYS A 609 -13.80 33.53 18.48
N GLY A 610 -14.08 33.71 17.20
CA GLY A 610 -15.32 34.31 16.70
C GLY A 610 -15.50 35.76 17.14
N THR A 611 -14.44 36.57 17.11
CA THR A 611 -14.45 37.96 17.61
C THR A 611 -14.02 38.98 16.55
N ILE A 612 -14.46 40.22 16.74
CA ILE A 612 -14.09 41.37 15.91
C ILE A 612 -13.66 42.55 16.79
N ASN A 613 -12.70 43.33 16.30
CA ASN A 613 -12.35 44.64 16.82
C ASN A 613 -12.08 45.59 15.64
N ALA A 614 -12.94 46.58 15.48
CA ALA A 614 -12.89 47.55 14.41
C ALA A 614 -13.07 48.97 14.94
N LYS A 615 -12.32 49.92 14.37
CA LYS A 615 -12.56 51.35 14.52
C LYS A 615 -12.82 51.95 13.15
N LEU A 616 -14.03 52.47 12.95
CA LEU A 616 -14.50 52.99 11.68
C LEU A 616 -14.73 54.49 11.79
N LYS A 617 -13.98 55.27 11.04
CA LYS A 617 -14.21 56.71 10.89
C LYS A 617 -15.37 56.92 9.94
N THR A 618 -16.43 57.58 10.42
CA THR A 618 -17.65 57.81 9.64
C THR A 618 -17.87 59.30 9.44
N ALA A 619 -17.92 59.74 8.19
CA ALA A 619 -18.30 61.10 7.82
C ALA A 619 -19.73 61.14 7.30
N ILE A 620 -20.50 62.12 7.76
CA ILE A 620 -21.91 62.35 7.42
C ILE A 620 -22.07 63.84 7.13
N LYS A 621 -22.16 64.22 5.85
CA LYS A 621 -22.19 65.63 5.40
C LYS A 621 -20.95 66.40 5.90
N GLN A 622 -21.12 67.33 6.85
CA GLN A 622 -20.04 68.12 7.44
C GLN A 622 -19.59 67.62 8.82
N ASP A 623 -20.20 66.54 9.32
CA ASP A 623 -19.94 65.99 10.65
C ASP A 623 -19.18 64.66 10.55
N SER A 624 -18.46 64.32 11.62
CA SER A 624 -17.73 63.07 11.81
C SER A 624 -18.15 62.38 13.10
N VAL A 625 -18.25 61.05 13.06
CA VAL A 625 -18.42 60.19 14.24
C VAL A 625 -17.50 58.97 14.09
N ASP A 626 -16.88 58.57 15.19
CA ASP A 626 -16.10 57.34 15.24
C ASP A 626 -16.99 56.20 15.72
N VAL A 627 -16.97 55.07 15.01
CA VAL A 627 -17.74 53.87 15.33
C VAL A 627 -16.77 52.78 15.77
N HIS A 628 -16.92 52.29 16.99
CA HIS A 628 -16.18 51.15 17.50
C HIS A 628 -17.07 49.91 17.47
N ILE A 629 -16.55 48.82 16.91
CA ILE A 629 -17.21 47.52 16.89
C ILE A 629 -16.30 46.53 17.62
N ASN A 630 -16.79 45.91 18.68
CA ASN A 630 -16.02 44.96 19.47
C ASN A 630 -16.86 43.75 19.90
N GLY A 631 -16.19 42.68 20.34
CA GLY A 631 -16.86 41.50 20.91
C GLY A 631 -17.10 40.38 19.89
N ALA A 632 -18.15 39.58 20.11
CA ALA A 632 -18.43 38.38 19.32
C ALA A 632 -19.00 38.71 17.93
N LEU A 633 -18.57 38.01 16.89
CA LEU A 633 -19.09 38.16 15.51
C LEU A 633 -20.59 37.88 15.41
N SER A 634 -21.12 36.99 16.27
CA SER A 634 -22.54 36.64 16.31
C SER A 634 -23.42 37.72 16.96
N ALA A 635 -22.83 38.59 17.80
CA ALA A 635 -23.52 39.66 18.51
C ALA A 635 -22.51 40.77 18.87
N PRO A 636 -22.02 41.54 17.89
CA PRO A 636 -21.00 42.55 18.12
C PRO A 636 -21.61 43.73 18.87
N GLN A 637 -20.85 44.30 19.81
CA GLN A 637 -21.20 45.53 20.49
C GLN A 637 -20.75 46.71 19.63
N ILE A 638 -21.66 47.68 19.47
CA ILE A 638 -21.47 48.87 18.64
C ILE A 638 -21.52 50.11 19.53
N GLU A 639 -20.44 50.88 19.52
CA GLU A 639 -20.33 52.15 20.23
C GLU A 639 -20.06 53.26 19.20
N VAL A 640 -20.76 54.40 19.35
CA VAL A 640 -20.58 55.56 18.47
C VAL A 640 -20.17 56.76 19.31
N ASP A 641 -19.00 57.32 19.01
CA ASP A 641 -18.49 58.51 19.68
C ASP A 641 -19.06 59.78 19.02
N PHE A 642 -20.02 60.41 19.73
CA PHE A 642 -20.63 61.68 19.32
C PHE A 642 -19.92 62.91 19.91
N SER A 643 -18.78 62.75 20.59
CA SER A 643 -18.12 63.83 21.33
C SER A 643 -17.76 65.04 20.46
N GLU A 644 -17.24 64.80 19.24
CA GLU A 644 -16.94 65.87 18.29
C GLU A 644 -18.21 66.62 17.85
N LEU A 645 -19.27 65.88 17.57
CA LEU A 645 -20.55 66.42 17.11
C LEU A 645 -21.22 67.27 18.20
N VAL A 646 -21.17 66.83 19.46
CA VAL A 646 -21.63 67.59 20.61
C VAL A 646 -20.82 68.87 20.80
N ARG A 647 -19.49 68.79 20.72
CA ARG A 647 -18.61 69.98 20.82
C ARG A 647 -18.91 71.01 19.72
N LYS A 648 -19.08 70.55 18.48
CA LYS A 648 -19.38 71.41 17.33
C LYS A 648 -20.75 72.09 17.46
N LYS A 649 -21.79 71.36 17.86
CA LYS A 649 -23.14 71.93 18.11
C LYS A 649 -23.14 72.89 19.29
N ALA A 650 -22.45 72.56 20.39
CA ALA A 650 -22.29 73.48 21.52
C ALA A 650 -21.59 74.78 21.10
N GLY A 651 -20.51 74.66 20.31
CA GLY A 651 -19.82 75.81 19.72
C GLY A 651 -20.73 76.66 18.83
N GLN A 652 -21.52 76.05 17.94
CA GLN A 652 -22.47 76.76 17.09
C GLN A 652 -23.60 77.44 17.88
N VAL A 653 -24.11 76.82 18.94
CA VAL A 653 -25.13 77.43 19.80
C VAL A 653 -24.56 78.62 20.56
N ILE A 654 -23.35 78.49 21.11
CA ILE A 654 -22.64 79.60 21.76
C ILE A 654 -22.40 80.72 20.75
N GLN A 655 -21.90 80.40 19.55
CA GLN A 655 -21.64 81.38 18.50
C GLN A 655 -22.93 82.08 18.03
N ASN A 656 -24.02 81.33 17.80
CA ASN A 656 -25.33 81.90 17.42
C ASN A 656 -25.93 82.78 18.52
N GLU A 657 -25.69 82.46 19.80
CA GLU A 657 -26.14 83.31 20.91
C GLU A 657 -25.26 84.56 21.04
N ILE A 658 -23.95 84.45 20.81
CA ILE A 658 -23.04 85.60 20.68
C ILE A 658 -23.47 86.50 19.52
N ASP A 659 -23.71 85.93 18.34
CA ASP A 659 -24.12 86.66 17.14
C ASP A 659 -25.50 87.31 17.33
N LYS A 660 -26.45 86.63 17.99
CA LYS A 660 -27.74 87.22 18.39
C LYS A 660 -27.57 88.38 19.37
N GLN A 661 -26.68 88.26 20.35
CA GLN A 661 -26.40 89.34 21.31
C GLN A 661 -25.76 90.55 20.60
N ILE A 662 -24.82 90.29 19.69
CA ILE A 662 -24.17 91.32 18.85
C ILE A 662 -25.21 92.01 17.96
N ASP A 663 -26.06 91.27 17.24
CA ASP A 663 -27.09 91.85 16.37
C ASP A 663 -28.15 92.63 17.18
N LYS A 664 -28.53 92.15 18.38
CA LYS A 664 -29.47 92.85 19.27
C LYS A 664 -28.91 94.15 19.85
N HIS A 665 -27.59 94.33 19.84
CA HIS A 665 -26.90 95.56 20.29
C HIS A 665 -26.40 96.42 19.12
N LYS A 666 -26.52 95.93 17.88
CA LYS A 666 -26.12 96.64 16.66
C LYS A 666 -26.93 97.91 16.43
N ASP A 667 -28.24 97.87 16.71
CA ASP A 667 -29.11 99.05 16.61
C ASP A 667 -28.77 100.12 17.67
N LYS A 668 -28.36 99.70 18.88
CA LYS A 668 -27.88 100.64 19.92
C LYS A 668 -26.52 101.26 19.56
N ALA A 669 -25.65 100.54 18.86
CA ALA A 669 -24.38 101.07 18.37
C ALA A 669 -24.56 102.03 17.17
N ILE A 670 -25.53 101.78 16.30
CA ILE A 670 -25.87 102.65 15.16
C ILE A 670 -26.54 103.95 15.65
N ASP A 671 -27.41 103.92 16.66
CA ASP A 671 -28.00 105.13 17.25
C ASP A 671 -26.97 105.97 18.03
N ALA A 672 -25.99 105.34 18.69
CA ALA A 672 -24.86 106.05 19.30
C ALA A 672 -23.94 106.73 18.27
N LEU A 673 -23.82 106.19 17.06
CA LEU A 673 -23.05 106.80 15.95
C LEU A 673 -23.83 107.91 15.23
N LYS A 674 -25.17 107.86 15.18
CA LYS A 674 -25.99 108.96 14.64
C LYS A 674 -25.98 110.21 15.53
N GLY A 675 -25.76 110.06 16.83
CA GLY A 675 -25.56 111.19 17.76
C GLY A 675 -24.23 111.94 17.61
N LEU A 676 -23.28 111.41 16.81
CA LEU A 676 -21.97 112.03 16.54
C LEU A 676 -21.95 112.89 15.26
N PHE A 677 -23.06 112.96 14.50
CA PHE A 677 -23.19 113.75 13.27
C PHE A 677 -24.38 114.74 13.29
N GLN A 678 -24.74 115.29 14.46
CA GLN A 678 -25.55 116.51 14.56
C GLN A 678 -24.70 117.71 14.97
#